data_AF-A0A972DX31-F1
#
_entry.id   AF-A0A972DX31-F1
#
_cell.length_a   1.000
_cell.length_b   1.000
_cell.length_c   1.000
_cell.angle_alpha   90.00
_cell.angle_beta   90.00
_cell.angle_gamma   90.00
#
_symmetry.space_group_name_H-M   'P 1'
#
loop_
_entity.id
_entity.type
_entity.pdbx_description
1 polymer ?
#
loop_
_entity_poly.entity_id
_entity_poly.type
_entity_poly.pdbx_seq_one_letter_code
_entity_poly.pdbx_strand_id
1 'polypeptide(L)'
;MPPMIPAILAVAACLANAQDAVEVKQWQVCEIGLTATQNAANPYVAYLQEGCPARVAVHFTGVSGDAASRELTVAAFWDGGTTWKARFAPPAPGGWVFESHSEDPGLNGVTGKLTCTAWTEDEKKANPTRRGFVRVHANEPRAGRYFEYADGTPFLWIGDTWWNWTQRGIHFQTFKNLVDDRAKKGFNVGQLFFAANGWGRRSSLLDAGYNEPDIEWIQSIEQCIAYANEQGITVWIHPWWSREKLDETAGPEKMRRWWRYVIHRLAAYNVIWTLAGEYNMDNYGGLGLDFWKGLGTLVAAEDPFHHILGVHPTPPAWSGGAEAPQWSTAEVLHDQPWLDYNQSQTAHARWRNEYAPTVVAQAYAMNPPKPIVITEPWYEFSLDAPAAKEIRFCAWSAVMSGAAGHTYGGGHVWLAYLSEVSRPRRGGDESWPLDPSFETNTLDYPGARGMAYMARILRSVEWWRLEPHPELVVENPSRYCLAVPGETYLMFLRWGGAVRLDLAPYSGTTFTRQWFDLVTEETHKPQELRGGSVQVIHAPEDFPAVRQEKDWILLIQAVKPSPNEKPKPGSRTQRPTRDVQWVNPSIPATPGLSHHILASKVMGHDVGYVIWTPPNYSRDANARYPVIYFLHGAGGNESADSGGFSSWVTRAIADGSLPPVLCVFPNGGMSGYRGEVEKMITEELIPTIDEDYRTLAQPQSRALAGFSMGGSGSVYLSIMHPELFCAAGSMGGGIQGRSEQMAAAIDKAVPMWKKTGLGFFLVNGDTDRPEAFKDFAMILDAHGIDHEVLILPDTKHDLGLYYERSVNKLLAFLGRYLTKQ
;
A
#
# COMPACT_ATOMS: atom_id res chain seq x y z
N MET A 1 23.90 -2.80 47.95
CA MET A 1 23.19 -1.69 47.29
C MET A 1 22.11 -2.31 46.43
N PRO A 2 20.83 -1.93 46.57
CA PRO A 2 19.80 -2.46 45.69
C PRO A 2 20.08 -1.97 44.25
N PRO A 3 19.86 -2.80 43.23
CA PRO A 3 20.11 -2.42 41.85
C PRO A 3 19.14 -1.29 41.47
N MET A 4 19.70 -0.18 40.97
CA MET A 4 18.93 0.86 40.32
C MET A 4 18.20 0.24 39.12
N ILE A 5 16.87 0.25 39.17
CA ILE A 5 15.99 -0.02 38.04
C ILE A 5 16.32 1.02 36.96
N PRO A 6 16.85 0.65 35.78
CA PRO A 6 17.04 1.60 34.71
C PRO A 6 15.68 2.02 34.15
N ALA A 7 15.60 3.28 33.69
CA ALA A 7 14.42 3.96 33.19
C ALA A 7 13.38 3.04 32.52
N ILE A 8 12.17 3.10 33.07
CA ILE A 8 10.95 2.41 32.64
C ILE A 8 10.78 2.53 31.11
N LEU A 9 10.78 1.39 30.41
CA LEU A 9 10.16 1.29 29.08
C LEU A 9 8.72 1.81 29.20
N ALA A 10 8.31 2.70 28.31
CA ALA A 10 7.17 3.59 28.48
C ALA A 10 5.81 2.89 28.31
N VAL A 11 5.54 1.84 29.09
CA VAL A 11 4.20 1.34 29.37
C VAL A 11 3.63 2.19 30.49
N ALA A 12 2.58 2.96 30.19
CA ALA A 12 1.89 3.75 31.21
C ALA A 12 1.09 2.79 32.12
N ALA A 13 1.52 2.65 33.37
CA ALA A 13 0.81 1.85 34.36
C ALA A 13 -0.40 2.63 34.89
N CYS A 14 -1.59 2.07 34.74
CA CYS A 14 -2.83 2.63 35.26
C CYS A 14 -3.18 1.98 36.59
N LEU A 15 -3.21 2.78 37.66
CA LEU A 15 -3.69 2.32 38.96
C LEU A 15 -5.22 2.22 38.91
N ALA A 16 -5.74 1.02 39.15
CA ALA A 16 -7.17 0.78 39.31
C ALA A 16 -7.75 1.73 40.38
N ASN A 17 -8.92 2.31 40.10
CA ASN A 17 -9.64 3.22 40.99
C ASN A 17 -8.91 4.54 41.35
N ALA A 18 -7.90 4.95 40.56
CA ALA A 18 -7.30 6.27 40.71
C ALA A 18 -8.28 7.39 40.29
N GLN A 19 -8.29 8.50 41.04
CA GLN A 19 -9.14 9.66 40.73
C GLN A 19 -8.60 10.49 39.56
N ASP A 20 -7.28 10.52 39.38
CA ASP A 20 -6.59 11.29 38.35
C ASP A 20 -6.42 10.47 37.07
N ALA A 21 -6.58 11.14 35.92
CA ALA A 21 -6.43 10.50 34.62
C ALA A 21 -4.95 10.24 34.31
N VAL A 22 -4.64 9.04 33.82
CA VAL A 22 -3.29 8.69 33.38
C VAL A 22 -3.03 9.28 32.00
N GLU A 23 -1.91 10.00 31.84
CA GLU A 23 -1.50 10.52 30.54
C GLU A 23 -0.87 9.41 29.68
N VAL A 24 -1.35 9.30 28.45
CA VAL A 24 -0.86 8.34 27.46
C VAL A 24 -0.84 9.00 26.09
N LYS A 25 0.03 8.54 25.20
CA LYS A 25 0.06 8.98 23.79
C LYS A 25 -0.78 8.06 22.92
N GLN A 26 -1.27 8.58 21.81
CA GLN A 26 -1.97 7.78 20.80
C GLN A 26 -1.12 6.57 20.39
N TRP A 27 -1.71 5.38 20.36
CA TRP A 27 -1.03 4.10 20.07
C TRP A 27 0.06 3.67 21.08
N GLN A 28 0.25 4.40 22.19
CA GLN A 28 1.14 3.96 23.26
C GLN A 28 0.42 2.95 24.15
N VAL A 29 1.10 1.85 24.50
CA VAL A 29 0.55 0.83 25.39
C VAL A 29 0.34 1.40 26.79
N CYS A 30 -0.88 1.29 27.31
CA CYS A 30 -1.20 1.41 28.73
C CYS A 30 -1.62 0.06 29.31
N GLU A 31 -1.22 -0.21 30.54
CA GLU A 31 -1.51 -1.46 31.25
C GLU A 31 -2.39 -1.18 32.48
N ILE A 32 -3.48 -1.94 32.60
CA ILE A 32 -4.43 -1.90 33.72
C ILE A 32 -4.19 -3.13 34.58
N GLY A 33 -3.83 -2.92 35.85
CA GLY A 33 -3.71 -4.01 36.83
C GLY A 33 -5.06 -4.36 37.45
N LEU A 34 -5.36 -5.66 37.52
CA LEU A 34 -6.56 -6.24 38.12
C LEU A 34 -6.15 -7.37 39.07
N THR A 35 -6.94 -7.61 40.12
CA THR A 35 -6.60 -8.62 41.14
C THR A 35 -7.79 -9.54 41.40
N ALA A 36 -7.63 -10.83 41.11
CA ALA A 36 -8.65 -11.84 41.38
C ALA A 36 -8.84 -12.05 42.89
N THR A 37 -10.08 -12.36 43.30
CA THR A 37 -10.37 -12.68 44.71
C THR A 37 -9.76 -14.01 45.15
N GLN A 38 -9.57 -14.94 44.21
CA GLN A 38 -9.00 -16.25 44.47
C GLN A 38 -7.99 -16.64 43.40
N ASN A 39 -7.01 -17.45 43.79
CA ASN A 39 -6.07 -18.05 42.85
C ASN A 39 -6.66 -19.36 42.33
N ALA A 40 -7.11 -19.40 41.07
CA ALA A 40 -7.48 -20.66 40.44
C ALA A 40 -6.22 -21.50 40.15
N ALA A 41 -6.32 -22.83 40.21
CA ALA A 41 -5.16 -23.71 40.12
C ALA A 41 -4.38 -23.58 38.80
N ASN A 42 -5.08 -23.36 37.68
CA ASN A 42 -4.47 -23.06 36.38
C ASN A 42 -5.43 -22.18 35.54
N PRO A 43 -5.38 -20.85 35.68
CA PRO A 43 -6.27 -19.93 34.97
C PRO A 43 -6.12 -20.00 33.44
N TYR A 44 -4.92 -20.30 32.94
CA TYR A 44 -4.64 -20.45 31.52
C TYR A 44 -5.47 -21.58 30.90
N VAL A 45 -5.52 -22.77 31.53
CA VAL A 45 -6.32 -23.90 31.04
C VAL A 45 -7.81 -23.74 31.38
N ALA A 46 -8.14 -23.17 32.53
CA ALA A 46 -9.52 -23.08 33.00
C ALA A 46 -10.37 -22.08 32.18
N TYR A 47 -9.78 -20.99 31.70
CA TYR A 47 -10.55 -19.84 31.21
C TYR A 47 -10.36 -19.48 29.73
N LEU A 48 -9.45 -20.15 29.01
CA LEU A 48 -9.18 -19.87 27.58
C LEU A 48 -9.62 -21.01 26.65
N GLN A 49 -10.56 -21.82 27.13
CA GLN A 49 -11.17 -22.91 26.37
C GLN A 49 -11.94 -22.35 25.17
N GLU A 50 -12.02 -23.14 24.11
CA GLU A 50 -12.73 -22.75 22.89
C GLU A 50 -14.23 -22.57 23.13
N GLY A 51 -14.77 -21.48 22.59
CA GLY A 51 -16.20 -21.11 22.73
C GLY A 51 -16.55 -20.39 24.03
N CYS A 52 -15.62 -20.25 24.97
CA CYS A 52 -15.83 -19.47 26.19
C CYS A 52 -15.52 -17.98 25.94
N PRO A 53 -16.33 -17.04 26.48
CA PRO A 53 -15.98 -15.63 26.49
C PRO A 53 -14.74 -15.38 27.35
N ALA A 54 -14.07 -14.26 27.12
CA ALA A 54 -12.94 -13.83 27.97
C ALA A 54 -13.37 -13.77 29.43
N ARG A 55 -12.52 -14.29 30.34
CA ARG A 55 -12.79 -14.27 31.80
C ARG A 55 -13.01 -12.86 32.33
N VAL A 56 -12.29 -11.90 31.75
CA VAL A 56 -12.41 -10.49 32.05
C VAL A 56 -12.40 -9.73 30.73
N ALA A 57 -13.46 -8.97 30.47
CA ALA A 57 -13.49 -7.99 29.39
C ALA A 57 -13.32 -6.59 29.98
N VAL A 58 -12.52 -5.74 29.35
CA VAL A 58 -12.37 -4.34 29.74
C VAL A 58 -12.87 -3.47 28.59
N HIS A 59 -13.96 -2.75 28.84
CA HIS A 59 -14.57 -1.84 27.87
C HIS A 59 -13.98 -0.45 28.04
N PHE A 60 -13.44 0.10 26.96
CA PHE A 60 -12.94 1.47 26.88
C PHE A 60 -13.92 2.32 26.09
N THR A 61 -14.25 3.50 26.61
CA THR A 61 -15.15 4.46 25.98
C THR A 61 -14.48 5.82 25.91
N GLY A 62 -14.37 6.38 24.70
CA GLY A 62 -13.88 7.72 24.51
C GLY A 62 -14.97 8.76 24.82
N VAL A 63 -14.66 9.68 25.73
CA VAL A 63 -15.61 10.63 26.32
C VAL A 63 -15.38 12.08 25.89
N SER A 64 -14.28 12.38 25.19
CA SER A 64 -13.98 13.72 24.69
C SER A 64 -12.92 13.69 23.58
N GLY A 65 -12.71 14.81 22.88
CA GLY A 65 -11.73 14.93 21.78
C GLY A 65 -12.08 14.05 20.58
N ASP A 66 -11.07 13.67 19.80
CA ASP A 66 -11.21 12.78 18.64
C ASP A 66 -11.60 11.34 19.02
N ALA A 67 -11.43 11.01 20.31
CA ALA A 67 -11.87 9.77 20.91
C ALA A 67 -13.39 9.71 21.16
N ALA A 68 -14.11 10.84 21.17
CA ALA A 68 -15.51 10.86 21.56
C ALA A 68 -16.36 9.83 20.78
N SER A 69 -17.13 9.02 21.51
CA SER A 69 -17.99 7.95 20.98
C SER A 69 -17.25 6.75 20.36
N ARG A 70 -15.92 6.66 20.50
CA ARG A 70 -15.18 5.45 20.15
C ARG A 70 -15.28 4.46 21.30
N GLU A 71 -15.47 3.19 20.96
CA GLU A 71 -15.52 2.09 21.91
C GLU A 71 -14.58 0.99 21.46
N LEU A 72 -13.89 0.37 22.42
CA LEU A 72 -13.05 -0.79 22.16
C LEU A 72 -13.06 -1.69 23.39
N THR A 73 -13.16 -2.99 23.17
CA THR A 73 -13.11 -3.99 24.24
C THR A 73 -11.86 -4.82 24.09
N VAL A 74 -11.12 -5.00 25.17
CA VAL A 74 -9.99 -5.94 25.22
C VAL A 74 -10.25 -7.01 26.25
N ALA A 75 -9.75 -8.22 26.02
CA ALA A 75 -9.70 -9.25 27.04
C ALA A 75 -8.52 -8.99 27.98
N ALA A 76 -8.75 -9.14 29.29
CA ALA A 76 -7.65 -9.20 30.25
C ALA A 76 -7.05 -10.61 30.29
N PHE A 77 -5.79 -10.72 30.64
CA PHE A 77 -5.04 -11.96 30.75
C PHE A 77 -4.52 -12.17 32.17
N TRP A 78 -4.37 -13.44 32.55
CA TRP A 78 -3.71 -13.83 33.78
C TRP A 78 -2.19 -13.60 33.68
N ASP A 79 -1.58 -13.07 34.74
CA ASP A 79 -0.14 -12.74 34.77
C ASP A 79 0.55 -13.27 36.04
N GLY A 80 0.09 -14.42 36.54
CA GLY A 80 0.67 -15.11 37.70
C GLY A 80 -0.07 -14.84 39.01
N GLY A 81 -0.26 -15.89 39.82
CA GLY A 81 -0.99 -15.80 41.09
C GLY A 81 -2.40 -15.23 40.89
N THR A 82 -2.77 -14.22 41.67
CA THR A 82 -4.06 -13.50 41.52
C THR A 82 -3.98 -12.29 40.57
N THR A 83 -2.84 -12.06 39.92
CA THR A 83 -2.62 -10.90 39.05
C THR A 83 -3.25 -11.12 37.68
N TRP A 84 -4.03 -10.13 37.24
CA TRP A 84 -4.57 -10.04 35.90
C TRP A 84 -4.25 -8.66 35.31
N LYS A 85 -4.14 -8.59 33.98
CA LYS A 85 -3.80 -7.36 33.28
C LYS A 85 -4.62 -7.20 32.02
N ALA A 86 -5.00 -5.97 31.70
CA ALA A 86 -5.50 -5.61 30.38
C ALA A 86 -4.55 -4.58 29.76
N ARG A 87 -4.28 -4.71 28.46
CA ARG A 87 -3.45 -3.75 27.72
C ARG A 87 -4.28 -3.07 26.65
N PHE A 88 -4.10 -1.76 26.53
CA PHE A 88 -4.84 -0.93 25.59
C PHE A 88 -3.90 0.09 24.94
N ALA A 89 -4.11 0.37 23.66
CA ALA A 89 -3.40 1.39 22.91
C ALA A 89 -4.44 2.34 22.30
N PRO A 90 -4.64 3.55 22.87
CA PRO A 90 -5.73 4.42 22.46
C PRO A 90 -5.57 4.88 21.01
N PRO A 91 -6.55 4.62 20.12
CA PRO A 91 -6.43 4.91 18.69
C PRO A 91 -6.64 6.38 18.35
N ALA A 92 -7.09 7.20 19.30
CA ALA A 92 -7.41 8.62 19.08
C ALA A 92 -7.14 9.48 20.33
N PRO A 93 -6.63 10.72 20.15
CA PRO A 93 -6.50 11.70 21.22
C PRO A 93 -7.84 12.07 21.86
N GLY A 94 -7.83 12.35 23.15
CA GLY A 94 -9.02 12.67 23.93
C GLY A 94 -9.07 11.96 25.28
N GLY A 95 -10.10 12.24 26.07
CA GLY A 95 -10.36 11.54 27.32
C GLY A 95 -11.00 10.17 27.05
N TRP A 96 -10.55 9.16 27.79
CA TRP A 96 -11.10 7.81 27.79
C TRP A 96 -11.49 7.40 29.21
N VAL A 97 -12.51 6.56 29.34
CA VAL A 97 -12.86 5.86 30.57
C VAL A 97 -12.87 4.36 30.30
N PHE A 98 -12.65 3.55 31.33
CA PHE A 98 -12.80 2.10 31.21
C PHE A 98 -13.56 1.49 32.37
N GLU A 99 -14.17 0.33 32.12
CA GLU A 99 -14.82 -0.54 33.11
C GLU A 99 -14.54 -2.02 32.79
N SER A 100 -14.21 -2.81 33.81
CA SER A 100 -14.00 -4.25 33.67
C SER A 100 -15.25 -5.08 34.01
N HIS A 101 -15.45 -6.19 33.32
CA HIS A 101 -16.56 -7.12 33.52
C HIS A 101 -16.05 -8.54 33.70
N SER A 102 -16.43 -9.18 34.80
CA SER A 102 -16.06 -10.56 35.15
C SER A 102 -17.05 -11.17 36.14
N GLU A 103 -17.06 -12.50 36.23
CA GLU A 103 -17.74 -13.19 37.33
C GLU A 103 -16.96 -13.15 38.65
N ASP A 104 -15.63 -12.89 38.60
CA ASP A 104 -14.84 -12.70 39.81
C ASP A 104 -15.07 -11.29 40.36
N PRO A 105 -15.55 -11.13 41.62
CA PRO A 105 -15.83 -9.81 42.19
C PRO A 105 -14.61 -8.89 42.29
N GLY A 106 -13.38 -9.44 42.31
CA GLY A 106 -12.14 -8.64 42.35
C GLY A 106 -11.71 -8.14 40.96
N LEU A 107 -12.25 -8.74 39.90
CA LEU A 107 -11.97 -8.38 38.50
C LEU A 107 -13.13 -7.61 37.85
N ASN A 108 -14.28 -7.48 38.52
CA ASN A 108 -15.50 -6.87 37.99
C ASN A 108 -15.73 -5.46 38.53
N GLY A 109 -16.22 -4.56 37.69
CA GLY A 109 -16.54 -3.17 38.03
C GLY A 109 -15.32 -2.31 38.34
N VAL A 110 -14.12 -2.72 37.93
CA VAL A 110 -12.91 -1.89 38.09
C VAL A 110 -12.95 -0.81 37.03
N THR A 111 -12.87 0.45 37.46
CA THR A 111 -12.95 1.61 36.56
C THR A 111 -11.71 2.49 36.62
N GLY A 112 -11.53 3.31 35.59
CA GLY A 112 -10.47 4.31 35.54
C GLY A 112 -10.60 5.27 34.36
N LYS A 113 -9.67 6.22 34.27
CA LYS A 113 -9.66 7.30 33.27
C LYS A 113 -8.28 7.46 32.64
N LEU A 114 -8.24 7.77 31.36
CA LEU A 114 -7.03 8.07 30.60
C LEU A 114 -7.19 9.40 29.85
N THR A 115 -6.09 10.12 29.69
CA THR A 115 -6.00 11.28 28.79
C THR A 115 -5.02 10.94 27.68
N CYS A 116 -5.53 10.75 26.46
CA CYS A 116 -4.72 10.46 25.28
C CYS A 116 -4.34 11.74 24.54
N THR A 117 -3.05 11.94 24.26
CA THR A 117 -2.56 13.04 23.41
C THR A 117 -1.90 12.55 22.13
N ALA A 118 -1.86 13.37 21.08
CA ALA A 118 -1.17 13.03 19.84
C ALA A 118 0.36 13.08 20.00
N TRP A 119 1.06 12.29 19.19
CA TRP A 119 2.48 12.50 18.91
C TRP A 119 2.68 13.68 17.95
N THR A 120 3.73 14.44 18.15
CA THR A 120 4.21 15.43 17.18
C THR A 120 4.80 14.75 15.94
N GLU A 121 4.91 15.47 14.82
CA GLU A 121 5.52 14.90 13.60
C GLU A 121 7.02 14.58 13.77
N ASP A 122 7.76 15.35 14.57
CA ASP A 122 9.16 15.05 14.89
C ASP A 122 9.29 13.76 15.71
N GLU A 123 8.39 13.54 16.66
CA GLU A 123 8.35 12.30 17.43
C GLU A 123 8.01 11.08 16.55
N LYS A 124 7.06 11.22 15.61
CA LYS A 124 6.71 10.17 14.64
C LYS A 124 7.82 9.92 13.62
N LYS A 125 8.58 10.95 13.25
CA LYS A 125 9.76 10.80 12.38
C LYS A 125 10.90 10.08 13.08
N ALA A 126 11.10 10.34 14.38
CA ALA A 126 12.11 9.66 15.19
C ALA A 126 11.75 8.19 15.48
N ASN A 127 10.47 7.87 15.62
CA ASN A 127 9.99 6.50 15.79
C ASN A 127 8.71 6.28 14.94
N PRO A 128 8.82 5.58 13.80
CA PRO A 128 7.69 5.32 12.91
C PRO A 128 6.51 4.55 13.51
N THR A 129 6.71 3.71 14.54
CA THR A 129 5.61 2.94 15.17
C THR A 129 4.59 3.83 15.89
N ARG A 130 4.97 5.08 16.20
CA ARG A 130 4.07 6.10 16.77
C ARG A 130 2.99 6.58 15.80
N ARG A 131 3.09 6.20 14.52
CA ARG A 131 2.08 6.45 13.49
C ARG A 131 0.88 5.51 13.59
N GLY A 132 0.95 4.51 14.47
CA GLY A 132 -0.08 3.49 14.71
C GLY A 132 0.21 2.21 13.94
N PHE A 133 -0.68 1.23 14.11
CA PHE A 133 -0.46 -0.12 13.61
C PHE A 133 -0.41 -0.18 12.08
N VAL A 134 0.36 -1.15 11.58
CA VAL A 134 0.53 -1.40 10.14
C VAL A 134 -0.76 -2.02 9.60
N ARG A 135 -1.24 -1.50 8.46
CA ARG A 135 -2.38 -2.00 7.71
C ARG A 135 -2.05 -2.15 6.23
N VAL A 136 -2.85 -2.95 5.52
CA VAL A 136 -2.79 -2.97 4.05
C VAL A 136 -3.38 -1.68 3.51
N HIS A 137 -2.72 -1.07 2.54
CA HIS A 137 -3.27 0.11 1.86
C HIS A 137 -4.58 -0.25 1.15
N ALA A 138 -5.67 0.44 1.47
CA ALA A 138 -7.01 0.08 0.99
C ALA A 138 -7.48 0.94 -0.19
N ASN A 139 -6.80 2.03 -0.53
CA ASN A 139 -7.29 3.03 -1.46
C ASN A 139 -6.69 2.86 -2.86
N GLU A 140 -7.44 3.26 -3.89
CA GLU A 140 -6.96 3.26 -5.27
C GLU A 140 -5.90 4.37 -5.51
N PRO A 141 -5.00 4.23 -6.50
CA PRO A 141 -4.92 3.18 -7.53
C PRO A 141 -4.07 1.95 -7.15
N ARG A 142 -3.55 1.90 -5.92
CA ARG A 142 -2.58 0.88 -5.47
C ARG A 142 -3.14 0.03 -4.31
N ALA A 143 -4.47 -0.08 -4.22
CA ALA A 143 -5.16 -0.83 -3.18
C ALA A 143 -4.62 -2.28 -3.13
N GLY A 144 -4.30 -2.76 -1.94
CA GLY A 144 -3.78 -4.11 -1.72
C GLY A 144 -2.37 -4.36 -2.26
N ARG A 145 -1.58 -3.33 -2.63
CA ARG A 145 -0.21 -3.54 -3.17
C ARG A 145 0.91 -3.30 -2.18
N TYR A 146 0.66 -2.55 -1.11
CA TYR A 146 1.66 -2.21 -0.10
C TYR A 146 1.01 -1.98 1.26
N PHE A 147 1.84 -1.71 2.27
CA PHE A 147 1.42 -1.45 3.64
C PHE A 147 1.50 0.04 3.98
N GLU A 148 0.74 0.49 4.97
CA GLU A 148 0.84 1.82 5.54
C GLU A 148 0.65 1.78 7.05
N TYR A 149 1.14 2.80 7.76
CA TYR A 149 0.78 3.03 9.15
C TYR A 149 -0.66 3.55 9.25
N ALA A 150 -1.26 3.51 10.44
CA ALA A 150 -2.64 3.94 10.66
C ALA A 150 -2.93 5.40 10.23
N ASP A 151 -1.92 6.27 10.23
CA ASP A 151 -2.00 7.66 9.73
C ASP A 151 -1.93 7.81 8.19
N GLY A 152 -1.79 6.70 7.44
CA GLY A 152 -1.68 6.68 5.98
C GLY A 152 -0.25 6.80 5.44
N THR A 153 0.76 6.90 6.31
CA THR A 153 2.17 6.95 5.87
C THR A 153 2.59 5.60 5.29
N PRO A 154 3.16 5.54 4.06
CA PRO A 154 3.60 4.28 3.46
C PRO A 154 4.64 3.52 4.30
N PHE A 155 4.43 2.22 4.46
CA PHE A 155 5.28 1.29 5.21
C PHE A 155 6.05 0.40 4.23
N LEU A 156 7.35 0.68 4.03
CA LEU A 156 8.24 -0.20 3.28
C LEU A 156 8.72 -1.31 4.19
N TRP A 157 8.39 -2.57 3.91
CA TRP A 157 8.83 -3.69 4.73
C TRP A 157 10.32 -3.97 4.52
N ILE A 158 11.15 -3.70 5.53
CA ILE A 158 12.56 -4.09 5.58
C ILE A 158 12.76 -4.91 6.86
N GLY A 159 12.69 -6.23 6.70
CA GLY A 159 12.69 -7.18 7.79
C GLY A 159 14.06 -7.78 8.09
N ASP A 160 14.27 -8.21 9.33
CA ASP A 160 15.36 -9.11 9.71
C ASP A 160 14.82 -10.30 10.51
N THR A 161 15.48 -11.45 10.39
CA THR A 161 15.07 -12.71 10.98
C THR A 161 15.73 -12.94 12.34
N TRP A 162 14.93 -13.02 13.41
CA TRP A 162 15.39 -13.16 14.81
C TRP A 162 14.83 -14.40 15.51
N TRP A 163 14.61 -15.49 14.77
CA TRP A 163 13.95 -16.72 15.25
C TRP A 163 14.29 -17.09 16.69
N ASN A 164 15.56 -17.17 17.05
CA ASN A 164 15.93 -17.72 18.35
C ASN A 164 16.44 -16.68 19.37
N TRP A 165 16.15 -15.39 19.15
CA TRP A 165 16.58 -14.30 20.06
C TRP A 165 15.80 -14.19 21.36
N THR A 166 14.72 -14.95 21.51
CA THR A 166 13.93 -15.06 22.73
C THR A 166 14.20 -16.35 23.51
N GLN A 167 15.30 -17.04 23.20
CA GLN A 167 15.73 -18.20 23.98
C GLN A 167 16.31 -17.76 25.33
N ARG A 168 16.14 -18.60 26.35
CA ARG A 168 16.72 -18.38 27.68
C ARG A 168 18.23 -18.24 27.63
N GLY A 169 18.72 -17.29 28.44
CA GLY A 169 20.14 -17.00 28.61
C GLY A 169 20.66 -15.87 27.73
N ILE A 170 19.85 -15.32 26.83
CA ILE A 170 20.18 -14.07 26.14
C ILE A 170 19.91 -12.90 27.07
N HIS A 171 20.90 -12.03 27.27
CA HIS A 171 20.71 -10.84 28.07
C HIS A 171 19.90 -9.78 27.31
N PHE A 172 19.03 -9.06 28.02
CA PHE A 172 18.24 -7.98 27.41
C PHE A 172 19.13 -6.93 26.72
N GLN A 173 20.29 -6.60 27.29
CA GLN A 173 21.23 -5.67 26.65
C GLN A 173 21.77 -6.19 25.31
N THR A 174 21.98 -7.51 25.17
CA THR A 174 22.40 -8.13 23.91
C THR A 174 21.30 -8.00 22.85
N PHE A 175 20.04 -8.20 23.23
CA PHE A 175 18.88 -7.95 22.37
C PHE A 175 18.76 -6.47 21.97
N LYS A 176 18.95 -5.53 22.91
CA LYS A 176 18.95 -4.09 22.60
C LYS A 176 19.98 -3.73 21.53
N ASN A 177 21.19 -4.28 21.63
CA ASN A 177 22.25 -4.01 20.65
C ASN A 177 21.86 -4.46 19.23
N LEU A 178 21.15 -5.59 19.10
CA LEU A 178 20.58 -6.01 17.81
C LEU A 178 19.56 -4.99 17.29
N VAL A 179 18.57 -4.65 18.12
CA VAL A 179 17.49 -3.72 17.74
C VAL A 179 18.06 -2.36 17.34
N ASP A 180 18.98 -1.80 18.12
CA ASP A 180 19.60 -0.49 17.87
C ASP A 180 20.38 -0.49 16.54
N ASP A 181 21.12 -1.56 16.26
CA ASP A 181 21.84 -1.72 15.00
C ASP A 181 20.87 -1.78 13.81
N ARG A 182 19.79 -2.55 13.93
CA ARG A 182 18.77 -2.70 12.89
C ARG A 182 17.98 -1.43 12.64
N ALA A 183 17.55 -0.74 13.69
CA ALA A 183 16.89 0.55 13.58
C ALA A 183 17.80 1.58 12.87
N LYS A 184 19.09 1.65 13.25
CA LYS A 184 20.08 2.54 12.62
C LYS A 184 20.31 2.21 11.13
N LYS A 185 20.27 0.92 10.77
CA LYS A 185 20.34 0.44 9.37
C LYS A 185 19.03 0.61 8.61
N GLY A 186 17.95 1.06 9.27
CA GLY A 186 16.67 1.32 8.63
C GLY A 186 15.78 0.09 8.45
N PHE A 187 16.09 -1.04 9.11
CA PHE A 187 15.14 -2.13 9.29
C PHE A 187 13.98 -1.65 10.17
N ASN A 188 12.77 -2.11 9.85
CA ASN A 188 11.55 -1.74 10.56
C ASN A 188 10.63 -2.94 10.87
N VAL A 189 11.03 -4.16 10.48
CA VAL A 189 10.40 -5.40 10.92
C VAL A 189 11.44 -6.32 11.55
N GLY A 190 11.12 -6.88 12.71
CA GLY A 190 11.91 -7.94 13.35
C GLY A 190 11.07 -9.19 13.54
N GLN A 191 11.47 -10.31 12.94
CA GLN A 191 10.71 -11.56 13.02
C GLN A 191 11.15 -12.40 14.21
N LEU A 192 10.24 -12.66 15.15
CA LEU A 192 10.59 -13.14 16.48
C LEU A 192 9.65 -14.24 16.96
N PHE A 193 10.20 -15.21 17.70
CA PHE A 193 9.44 -16.28 18.33
C PHE A 193 8.76 -15.80 19.61
N PHE A 194 7.44 -15.96 19.66
CA PHE A 194 6.68 -16.01 20.91
C PHE A 194 6.13 -17.43 21.10
N ALA A 195 7.05 -18.40 21.01
CA ALA A 195 6.68 -19.77 20.65
C ALA A 195 6.23 -20.63 21.84
N ALA A 196 5.13 -21.37 21.65
CA ALA A 196 4.79 -22.53 22.45
C ALA A 196 5.72 -23.72 22.17
N ASN A 197 6.22 -23.87 20.94
CA ASN A 197 7.15 -24.93 20.53
C ASN A 197 8.33 -24.40 19.69
N GLY A 198 9.33 -23.78 20.34
CA GLY A 198 10.54 -23.30 19.67
C GLY A 198 11.53 -24.41 19.28
N TRP A 199 12.76 -24.01 18.89
CA TRP A 199 13.88 -24.91 18.51
C TRP A 199 14.36 -25.87 19.62
N GLY A 200 13.87 -25.65 20.85
CA GLY A 200 14.11 -26.51 22.00
C GLY A 200 13.49 -25.89 23.24
N ARG A 201 13.68 -26.53 24.41
CA ARG A 201 13.09 -26.07 25.68
C ARG A 201 13.47 -24.66 26.09
N ARG A 202 14.65 -24.18 25.68
CA ARG A 202 15.09 -22.81 25.99
C ARG A 202 14.28 -21.75 25.24
N SER A 203 13.59 -22.12 24.17
CA SER A 203 12.83 -21.21 23.29
C SER A 203 11.32 -21.51 23.33
N SER A 204 10.87 -22.24 24.35
CA SER A 204 9.48 -22.64 24.59
C SER A 204 8.94 -21.85 25.78
N LEU A 205 7.85 -21.12 25.57
CA LEU A 205 7.15 -20.35 26.62
C LEU A 205 6.18 -21.20 27.43
N LEU A 206 5.90 -22.41 26.95
CA LEU A 206 5.08 -23.39 27.64
C LEU A 206 5.92 -24.59 28.12
N ASP A 207 5.38 -25.28 29.12
CA ASP A 207 5.84 -26.58 29.58
C ASP A 207 5.72 -27.68 28.49
N ALA A 208 5.99 -28.93 28.87
CA ALA A 208 5.93 -30.04 27.93
C ALA A 208 4.53 -30.42 27.47
N GLY A 209 3.54 -30.22 28.32
CA GLY A 209 2.15 -30.51 28.01
C GLY A 209 1.41 -29.39 27.28
N TYR A 210 2.04 -28.22 27.14
CA TYR A 210 1.43 -26.97 26.64
C TYR A 210 0.28 -26.46 27.53
N ASN A 211 0.37 -26.71 28.83
CA ASN A 211 -0.65 -26.41 29.84
C ASN A 211 -0.19 -25.36 30.86
N GLU A 212 1.10 -25.07 30.97
CA GLU A 212 1.64 -24.13 31.94
C GLU A 212 2.57 -23.12 31.26
N PRO A 213 2.18 -21.83 31.18
CA PRO A 213 3.06 -20.79 30.68
C PRO A 213 4.10 -20.35 31.72
N ASP A 214 5.33 -20.11 31.27
CA ASP A 214 6.35 -19.45 32.09
C ASP A 214 6.13 -17.94 32.05
N ILE A 215 5.43 -17.43 33.06
CA ILE A 215 5.03 -16.02 33.17
C ILE A 215 6.24 -15.09 33.23
N GLU A 216 7.28 -15.41 34.01
CA GLU A 216 8.47 -14.57 34.14
C GLU A 216 9.20 -14.46 32.79
N TRP A 217 9.32 -15.59 32.08
CA TRP A 217 9.98 -15.59 30.78
C TRP A 217 9.16 -14.86 29.71
N ILE A 218 7.84 -15.02 29.72
CA ILE A 218 6.92 -14.25 28.87
C ILE A 218 7.11 -12.74 29.08
N GLN A 219 7.11 -12.27 30.33
CA GLN A 219 7.29 -10.85 30.65
C GLN A 219 8.64 -10.31 30.13
N SER A 220 9.70 -11.12 30.18
CA SER A 220 11.01 -10.73 29.63
C SER A 220 10.98 -10.53 28.10
N ILE A 221 10.20 -11.35 27.37
CA ILE A 221 10.05 -11.21 25.92
C ILE A 221 9.14 -10.04 25.56
N GLU A 222 8.11 -9.78 26.37
CA GLU A 222 7.30 -8.57 26.24
C GLU A 222 8.16 -7.31 26.37
N GLN A 223 9.16 -7.33 27.25
CA GLN A 223 10.15 -6.25 27.38
C GLN A 223 10.99 -6.07 26.09
N CYS A 224 11.38 -7.18 25.44
CA CYS A 224 12.05 -7.16 24.14
C CYS A 224 11.16 -6.55 23.04
N ILE A 225 9.89 -6.95 22.98
CA ILE A 225 8.92 -6.42 22.00
C ILE A 225 8.69 -4.92 22.21
N ALA A 226 8.46 -4.52 23.46
CA ALA A 226 8.30 -3.11 23.82
C ALA A 226 9.51 -2.28 23.39
N TYR A 227 10.73 -2.78 23.61
CA TYR A 227 11.95 -2.09 23.20
C TYR A 227 12.07 -1.96 21.69
N ALA A 228 11.78 -3.03 20.94
CA ALA A 228 11.79 -3.00 19.48
C ALA A 228 10.83 -1.94 18.94
N ASN A 229 9.61 -1.86 19.49
CA ASN A 229 8.64 -0.82 19.16
C ASN A 229 9.17 0.59 19.51
N GLU A 230 9.80 0.78 20.67
CA GLU A 230 10.40 2.07 21.06
C GLU A 230 11.52 2.54 20.11
N GLN A 231 12.19 1.61 19.42
CA GLN A 231 13.18 1.90 18.38
C GLN A 231 12.60 1.96 16.95
N GLY A 232 11.28 1.88 16.79
CA GLY A 232 10.63 1.99 15.49
C GLY A 232 10.52 0.68 14.70
N ILE A 233 10.72 -0.46 15.35
CA ILE A 233 10.60 -1.78 14.75
C ILE A 233 9.26 -2.41 15.13
N THR A 234 8.48 -2.77 14.12
CA THR A 234 7.26 -3.59 14.28
C THR A 234 7.67 -5.06 14.39
N VAL A 235 7.13 -5.79 15.37
CA VAL A 235 7.57 -7.16 15.62
C VAL A 235 6.64 -8.15 14.94
N TRP A 236 7.19 -8.99 14.07
CA TRP A 236 6.46 -10.07 13.44
C TRP A 236 6.46 -11.30 14.36
N ILE A 237 5.29 -11.70 14.82
CA ILE A 237 5.10 -12.69 15.88
C ILE A 237 4.41 -13.93 15.32
N HIS A 238 5.02 -15.09 15.56
CA HIS A 238 4.33 -16.36 15.45
C HIS A 238 4.50 -17.21 16.72
N PRO A 239 3.41 -17.85 17.21
CA PRO A 239 3.46 -18.64 18.44
C PRO A 239 3.70 -20.12 18.24
N TRP A 240 3.67 -20.62 17.00
CA TRP A 240 3.84 -22.03 16.69
C TRP A 240 4.84 -22.21 15.54
N TRP A 241 5.48 -23.37 15.50
CA TRP A 241 6.18 -23.92 14.33
C TRP A 241 5.53 -25.25 13.99
N SER A 242 5.21 -25.51 12.72
CA SER A 242 4.68 -26.83 12.35
C SER A 242 5.75 -27.91 12.52
N ARG A 243 5.36 -29.07 13.05
CA ARG A 243 6.27 -30.20 13.32
C ARG A 243 5.50 -31.50 13.11
N GLU A 244 6.23 -32.59 12.88
CA GLU A 244 5.68 -33.94 12.86
C GLU A 244 4.79 -34.21 14.08
N LYS A 245 3.57 -34.70 13.83
CA LYS A 245 2.57 -35.07 14.85
C LYS A 245 2.18 -33.93 15.79
N LEU A 246 2.07 -32.72 15.27
CA LEU A 246 1.60 -31.58 16.05
C LEU A 246 0.14 -31.75 16.50
N ASP A 247 -0.68 -32.43 15.69
CA ASP A 247 -2.04 -32.87 16.01
C ASP A 247 -2.10 -33.78 17.26
N GLU A 248 -1.13 -34.69 17.42
CA GLU A 248 -1.05 -35.58 18.59
C GLU A 248 -0.41 -34.90 19.82
N THR A 249 0.67 -34.12 19.60
CA THR A 249 1.49 -33.58 20.69
C THR A 249 0.87 -32.32 21.33
N ALA A 250 0.37 -31.39 20.51
CA ALA A 250 -0.32 -30.19 20.96
C ALA A 250 -1.84 -30.33 20.79
N GLY A 251 -2.26 -30.67 19.57
CA GLY A 251 -3.65 -30.75 19.16
C GLY A 251 -4.33 -29.37 18.99
N PRO A 252 -5.51 -29.34 18.33
CA PRO A 252 -6.17 -28.09 17.95
C PRO A 252 -6.51 -27.15 19.11
N GLU A 253 -6.98 -27.69 20.24
CA GLU A 253 -7.44 -26.88 21.39
C GLU A 253 -6.30 -26.10 22.03
N LYS A 254 -5.17 -26.76 22.29
CA LYS A 254 -4.01 -26.11 22.93
C LYS A 254 -3.42 -25.03 22.04
N MET A 255 -3.42 -25.27 20.72
CA MET A 255 -2.96 -24.28 19.74
C MET A 255 -3.82 -23.02 19.74
N ARG A 256 -5.15 -23.17 19.73
CA ARG A 256 -6.10 -22.06 19.82
C ARG A 256 -6.01 -21.34 21.17
N ARG A 257 -5.90 -22.09 22.26
CA ARG A 257 -5.75 -21.54 23.63
C ARG A 257 -4.51 -20.66 23.75
N TRP A 258 -3.37 -21.12 23.25
CA TRP A 258 -2.14 -20.33 23.26
C TRP A 258 -2.31 -19.05 22.44
N TRP A 259 -2.91 -19.14 21.25
CA TRP A 259 -3.17 -17.97 20.41
C TRP A 259 -4.00 -16.89 21.10
N ARG A 260 -5.10 -17.26 21.77
CA ARG A 260 -5.90 -16.29 22.57
C ARG A 260 -5.03 -15.60 23.61
N TYR A 261 -4.26 -16.38 24.36
CA TYR A 261 -3.37 -15.84 25.38
C TYR A 261 -2.30 -14.90 24.82
N VAL A 262 -1.73 -15.21 23.65
CA VAL A 262 -0.77 -14.33 22.96
C VAL A 262 -1.45 -13.02 22.56
N ILE A 263 -2.63 -13.07 21.95
CA ILE A 263 -3.37 -11.88 21.50
C ILE A 263 -3.72 -10.99 22.68
N HIS A 264 -4.29 -11.55 23.76
CA HIS A 264 -4.67 -10.78 24.96
C HIS A 264 -3.47 -10.04 25.56
N ARG A 265 -2.27 -10.61 25.44
CA ARG A 265 -1.03 -10.03 25.96
C ARG A 265 -0.40 -9.02 25.01
N LEU A 266 -0.40 -9.28 23.70
CA LEU A 266 0.44 -8.57 22.75
C LEU A 266 -0.33 -7.62 21.81
N ALA A 267 -1.66 -7.70 21.72
CA ALA A 267 -2.42 -6.93 20.75
C ALA A 267 -2.37 -5.40 20.95
N ALA A 268 -1.94 -4.88 22.10
CA ALA A 268 -1.72 -3.44 22.24
C ALA A 268 -0.40 -2.95 21.61
N TYR A 269 0.55 -3.85 21.32
CA TYR A 269 1.87 -3.52 20.78
C TYR A 269 1.85 -3.40 19.26
N ASN A 270 2.88 -2.76 18.67
CA ASN A 270 3.07 -2.77 17.22
C ASN A 270 3.61 -4.14 16.79
N VAL A 271 2.68 -5.03 16.45
CA VAL A 271 2.96 -6.41 16.03
C VAL A 271 2.34 -6.73 14.67
N ILE A 272 2.83 -7.79 14.04
CA ILE A 272 2.25 -8.42 12.85
C ILE A 272 2.03 -9.88 13.18
N TRP A 273 0.83 -10.40 12.95
CA TRP A 273 0.51 -11.79 13.28
C TRP A 273 0.94 -12.74 12.18
N THR A 274 1.50 -13.88 12.56
CA THR A 274 1.65 -15.03 11.69
C THR A 274 1.28 -16.31 12.39
N LEU A 275 0.33 -17.06 11.81
CA LEU A 275 -0.28 -18.24 12.45
C LEU A 275 0.74 -19.26 12.97
N ALA A 276 1.74 -19.54 12.16
CA ALA A 276 2.88 -20.38 12.49
C ALA A 276 4.05 -20.09 11.54
N GLY A 277 5.25 -20.46 11.99
CA GLY A 277 6.38 -20.71 11.13
C GLY A 277 6.17 -22.02 10.38
N GLU A 278 6.43 -21.99 9.08
CA GLU A 278 6.47 -23.19 8.23
C GLU A 278 5.21 -24.09 8.34
N TYR A 279 4.03 -23.48 8.33
CA TYR A 279 2.76 -24.10 8.74
C TYR A 279 2.39 -25.38 7.98
N ASN A 280 2.90 -25.56 6.77
CA ASN A 280 2.66 -26.70 5.91
C ASN A 280 3.70 -27.83 6.04
N MET A 281 4.74 -27.68 6.87
CA MET A 281 5.64 -28.81 7.18
C MET A 281 4.88 -30.01 7.72
N ASP A 282 5.44 -31.18 7.44
CA ASP A 282 5.01 -32.48 7.92
C ASP A 282 3.52 -32.72 7.65
N ASN A 283 3.08 -32.40 6.41
CA ASN A 283 1.67 -32.38 5.99
C ASN A 283 0.80 -31.60 6.98
N TYR A 284 1.10 -30.30 7.16
CA TYR A 284 0.40 -29.42 8.11
C TYR A 284 0.50 -29.88 9.57
N GLY A 285 1.57 -30.60 9.93
CA GLY A 285 1.77 -31.20 11.25
C GLY A 285 0.70 -32.22 11.64
N GLY A 286 0.02 -32.82 10.65
CA GLY A 286 -1.11 -33.74 10.84
C GLY A 286 -2.48 -33.06 11.03
N LEU A 287 -2.53 -31.74 11.16
CA LEU A 287 -3.77 -30.99 11.45
C LEU A 287 -4.65 -30.75 10.21
N GLY A 288 -4.05 -30.83 9.02
CA GLY A 288 -4.70 -30.50 7.74
C GLY A 288 -4.86 -29.00 7.48
N LEU A 289 -5.09 -28.63 6.22
CA LEU A 289 -5.21 -27.23 5.79
C LEU A 289 -6.41 -26.50 6.42
N ASP A 290 -7.55 -27.19 6.61
CA ASP A 290 -8.77 -26.59 7.14
C ASP A 290 -8.61 -26.12 8.60
N PHE A 291 -7.78 -26.81 9.39
CA PHE A 291 -7.43 -26.34 10.73
C PHE A 291 -6.76 -24.96 10.66
N TRP A 292 -5.80 -24.77 9.75
CA TRP A 292 -5.07 -23.51 9.62
C TRP A 292 -5.97 -22.37 9.11
N LYS A 293 -6.90 -22.66 8.20
CA LYS A 293 -7.95 -21.71 7.77
C LYS A 293 -8.85 -21.28 8.94
N GLY A 294 -9.27 -22.24 9.75
CA GLY A 294 -10.06 -21.98 10.96
C GLY A 294 -9.27 -21.20 12.01
N LEU A 295 -7.98 -21.51 12.19
CA LEU A 295 -7.12 -20.78 13.12
C LEU A 295 -6.94 -19.32 12.71
N GLY A 296 -6.77 -19.05 11.41
CA GLY A 296 -6.73 -17.68 10.88
C GLY A 296 -7.99 -16.88 11.17
N THR A 297 -9.15 -17.52 10.99
CA THR A 297 -10.45 -16.91 11.33
C THR A 297 -10.56 -16.57 12.81
N LEU A 298 -10.09 -17.46 13.69
CA LEU A 298 -10.06 -17.21 15.14
C LEU A 298 -9.14 -16.04 15.49
N VAL A 299 -7.91 -16.02 14.98
CA VAL A 299 -6.93 -14.97 15.31
C VAL A 299 -7.44 -13.60 14.87
N ALA A 300 -8.02 -13.49 13.67
CA ALA A 300 -8.59 -12.24 13.18
C ALA A 300 -9.80 -11.76 14.01
N ALA A 301 -10.61 -12.69 14.54
CA ALA A 301 -11.77 -12.35 15.37
C ALA A 301 -11.40 -11.97 16.81
N GLU A 302 -10.29 -12.52 17.34
CA GLU A 302 -9.85 -12.31 18.72
C GLU A 302 -9.04 -11.01 18.90
N ASP A 303 -8.42 -10.49 17.84
CA ASP A 303 -7.64 -9.24 17.89
C ASP A 303 -8.53 -7.99 17.78
N PRO A 304 -8.70 -7.20 18.86
CA PRO A 304 -9.56 -6.03 18.84
C PRO A 304 -9.00 -4.84 18.06
N PHE A 305 -7.73 -4.90 17.65
CA PHE A 305 -7.07 -3.81 16.90
C PHE A 305 -6.88 -4.13 15.42
N HIS A 306 -7.23 -5.34 14.98
CA HIS A 306 -7.15 -5.78 13.58
C HIS A 306 -5.75 -5.60 12.96
N HIS A 307 -4.71 -6.08 13.63
CA HIS A 307 -3.37 -6.12 13.04
C HIS A 307 -3.36 -7.00 11.79
N ILE A 308 -2.49 -6.66 10.85
CA ILE A 308 -2.31 -7.51 9.67
C ILE A 308 -1.86 -8.92 10.05
N LEU A 309 -2.47 -9.90 9.39
CA LEU A 309 -2.33 -11.33 9.66
C LEU A 309 -1.87 -12.08 8.41
N GLY A 310 -0.90 -12.97 8.61
CA GLY A 310 -0.42 -13.89 7.60
C GLY A 310 -0.12 -15.30 8.14
N VAL A 311 0.55 -16.11 7.33
CA VAL A 311 1.11 -17.40 7.75
C VAL A 311 2.36 -17.71 6.91
N HIS A 312 3.36 -18.33 7.53
CA HIS A 312 4.66 -18.55 6.89
C HIS A 312 4.74 -19.96 6.28
N PRO A 313 4.94 -20.12 4.96
CA PRO A 313 5.03 -21.43 4.32
C PRO A 313 6.47 -22.00 4.31
N THR A 314 6.57 -23.30 4.05
CA THR A 314 7.77 -24.03 3.63
C THR A 314 7.70 -24.30 2.13
N PRO A 315 8.81 -24.19 1.38
CA PRO A 315 8.84 -24.35 -0.06
C PRO A 315 8.72 -25.82 -0.49
N PRO A 316 8.45 -26.09 -1.79
CA PRO A 316 8.37 -27.44 -2.30
C PRO A 316 9.70 -28.19 -2.18
N ALA A 317 9.64 -29.52 -2.12
CA ALA A 317 10.79 -30.41 -1.98
C ALA A 317 11.63 -30.21 -0.68
N TRP A 318 11.03 -29.59 0.33
CA TRP A 318 11.45 -29.71 1.73
C TRP A 318 10.45 -30.60 2.48
N SER A 319 10.39 -30.53 3.80
CA SER A 319 9.56 -31.38 4.65
C SER A 319 8.07 -31.00 4.64
N GLY A 320 7.59 -30.23 3.66
CA GLY A 320 6.15 -29.96 3.46
C GLY A 320 5.31 -31.22 3.26
N GLY A 321 5.94 -32.33 2.84
CA GLY A 321 5.26 -33.57 2.48
C GLY A 321 4.59 -33.49 1.11
N ALA A 322 4.04 -34.61 0.64
CA ALA A 322 3.50 -34.73 -0.72
C ALA A 322 2.20 -33.92 -0.93
N GLU A 323 1.51 -33.58 0.16
CA GLU A 323 0.16 -33.01 0.12
C GLU A 323 0.13 -31.48 0.24
N ALA A 324 1.28 -30.85 0.52
CA ALA A 324 1.33 -29.41 0.80
C ALA A 324 2.47 -28.62 0.08
N PRO A 325 2.79 -28.89 -1.20
CA PRO A 325 3.77 -28.08 -1.92
C PRO A 325 3.21 -26.70 -2.24
N GLN A 326 3.95 -25.64 -1.89
CA GLN A 326 3.65 -24.27 -2.31
C GLN A 326 4.93 -23.42 -2.23
N TRP A 327 5.09 -22.43 -3.10
CA TRP A 327 6.14 -21.42 -2.96
C TRP A 327 5.67 -20.20 -2.17
N SER A 328 4.37 -19.91 -2.24
CA SER A 328 3.75 -18.81 -1.52
C SER A 328 2.37 -19.18 -1.01
N THR A 329 1.96 -18.53 0.08
CA THR A 329 0.55 -18.59 0.52
C THR A 329 -0.44 -18.09 -0.53
N ALA A 330 0.02 -17.35 -1.54
CA ALA A 330 -0.79 -16.95 -2.69
C ALA A 330 -1.38 -18.15 -3.47
N GLU A 331 -0.73 -19.30 -3.44
CA GLU A 331 -1.19 -20.50 -4.17
C GLU A 331 -2.33 -21.23 -3.44
N VAL A 332 -2.42 -21.09 -2.12
CA VAL A 332 -3.23 -21.98 -1.25
C VAL A 332 -4.23 -21.23 -0.38
N LEU A 333 -3.91 -20.01 0.05
CA LEU A 333 -4.67 -19.26 1.06
C LEU A 333 -5.07 -17.85 0.60
N HIS A 334 -4.82 -17.50 -0.66
CA HIS A 334 -5.07 -16.14 -1.16
C HIS A 334 -6.52 -15.69 -1.01
N ASP A 335 -7.47 -16.62 -1.12
CA ASP A 335 -8.92 -16.36 -1.01
C ASP A 335 -9.39 -16.19 0.45
N GLN A 336 -8.54 -16.47 1.43
CA GLN A 336 -8.93 -16.38 2.84
C GLN A 336 -9.08 -14.91 3.26
N PRO A 337 -10.24 -14.50 3.82
CA PRO A 337 -10.48 -13.11 4.21
C PRO A 337 -9.53 -12.58 5.28
N TRP A 338 -9.09 -13.46 6.18
CA TRP A 338 -8.17 -13.13 7.27
C TRP A 338 -6.70 -13.00 6.82
N LEU A 339 -6.35 -13.44 5.61
CA LEU A 339 -4.99 -13.35 5.09
C LEU A 339 -4.78 -11.96 4.47
N ASP A 340 -4.19 -11.02 5.21
CA ASP A 340 -4.00 -9.65 4.73
C ASP A 340 -2.92 -9.53 3.65
N TYR A 341 -1.91 -10.40 3.70
CA TYR A 341 -0.80 -10.40 2.77
C TYR A 341 -0.24 -11.80 2.52
N ASN A 342 0.29 -12.01 1.32
CA ASN A 342 0.96 -13.24 0.95
C ASN A 342 2.39 -13.26 1.49
N GLN A 343 2.86 -14.45 1.86
CA GLN A 343 4.22 -14.71 2.32
C GLN A 343 4.87 -15.76 1.43
N SER A 344 6.20 -15.79 1.41
CA SER A 344 6.96 -16.81 0.70
C SER A 344 8.30 -17.06 1.38
N GLN A 345 8.65 -18.35 1.43
CA GLN A 345 9.98 -18.84 1.71
C GLN A 345 10.60 -19.33 0.40
N THR A 346 11.63 -18.66 -0.11
CA THR A 346 12.27 -19.01 -1.40
C THR A 346 13.62 -19.71 -1.21
N ALA A 347 13.98 -20.03 0.02
CA ALA A 347 15.31 -20.46 0.46
C ALA A 347 15.46 -22.00 0.51
N HIS A 348 16.62 -22.58 0.86
CA HIS A 348 17.96 -22.01 1.11
C HIS A 348 18.99 -22.56 0.11
N ALA A 349 18.74 -22.36 -1.19
CA ALA A 349 19.66 -22.77 -2.24
C ALA A 349 19.65 -21.78 -3.39
N ARG A 350 20.78 -21.64 -4.09
CA ARG A 350 20.94 -20.68 -5.19
C ARG A 350 19.82 -20.76 -6.22
N TRP A 351 19.49 -21.95 -6.72
CA TRP A 351 18.45 -22.12 -7.74
C TRP A 351 17.04 -21.70 -7.27
N ARG A 352 16.76 -21.80 -5.96
CA ARG A 352 15.50 -21.34 -5.37
C ARG A 352 15.48 -19.82 -5.22
N ASN A 353 16.63 -19.25 -4.87
CA ASN A 353 16.84 -17.79 -4.82
C ASN A 353 16.59 -17.13 -6.19
N GLU A 354 17.02 -17.78 -7.28
CA GLU A 354 16.74 -17.37 -8.67
C GLU A 354 15.23 -17.39 -9.01
N TYR A 355 14.43 -18.15 -8.26
CA TYR A 355 12.99 -18.28 -8.50
C TYR A 355 12.14 -17.21 -7.79
N ALA A 356 12.71 -16.50 -6.81
CA ALA A 356 12.03 -15.44 -6.04
C ALA A 356 11.24 -14.43 -6.90
N PRO A 357 11.78 -13.83 -7.98
CA PRO A 357 11.01 -12.90 -8.82
C PRO A 357 9.79 -13.54 -9.48
N THR A 358 9.86 -14.83 -9.84
CA THR A 358 8.72 -15.56 -10.42
C THR A 358 7.61 -15.75 -9.39
N VAL A 359 7.96 -16.16 -8.17
CA VAL A 359 7.01 -16.34 -7.06
C VAL A 359 6.31 -15.02 -6.73
N VAL A 360 7.07 -13.92 -6.67
CA VAL A 360 6.51 -12.60 -6.41
C VAL A 360 5.58 -12.15 -7.53
N ALA A 361 6.01 -12.25 -8.80
CA ALA A 361 5.20 -11.81 -9.93
C ALA A 361 3.87 -12.59 -10.03
N GLN A 362 3.89 -13.89 -9.73
CA GLN A 362 2.69 -14.72 -9.66
C GLN A 362 1.74 -14.24 -8.56
N ALA A 363 2.24 -14.05 -7.33
CA ALA A 363 1.42 -13.57 -6.22
C ALA A 363 0.88 -12.15 -6.46
N TYR A 364 1.69 -11.27 -7.07
CA TYR A 364 1.32 -9.90 -7.41
C TYR A 364 0.18 -9.83 -8.45
N ALA A 365 0.15 -10.76 -9.40
CA ALA A 365 -0.89 -10.83 -10.43
C ALA A 365 -2.25 -11.33 -9.93
N MET A 366 -2.33 -11.83 -8.69
CA MET A 366 -3.57 -12.36 -8.12
C MET A 366 -4.61 -11.27 -7.83
N ASN A 367 -5.88 -11.67 -7.85
CA ASN A 367 -7.03 -10.84 -7.52
C ASN A 367 -7.90 -11.52 -6.44
N PRO A 368 -8.42 -10.77 -5.45
CA PRO A 368 -8.15 -9.34 -5.20
C PRO A 368 -6.68 -9.07 -4.84
N PRO A 369 -6.14 -7.88 -5.13
CA PRO A 369 -4.77 -7.52 -4.77
C PRO A 369 -4.46 -7.76 -3.29
N LYS A 370 -3.35 -8.46 -3.00
CA LYS A 370 -2.76 -8.53 -1.66
C LYS A 370 -1.25 -8.28 -1.75
N PRO A 371 -0.63 -7.60 -0.77
CA PRO A 371 0.82 -7.45 -0.76
C PRO A 371 1.50 -8.82 -0.71
N ILE A 372 2.70 -8.93 -1.27
CA ILE A 372 3.56 -10.11 -1.16
C ILE A 372 4.90 -9.70 -0.57
N VAL A 373 5.39 -10.50 0.38
CA VAL A 373 6.71 -10.34 1.00
C VAL A 373 7.44 -11.68 0.94
N ILE A 374 8.70 -11.65 0.51
CA ILE A 374 9.61 -12.79 0.77
C ILE A 374 10.03 -12.67 2.23
N THR A 375 9.44 -13.51 3.07
CA THR A 375 9.61 -13.48 4.52
C THR A 375 10.79 -14.31 4.99
N GLU A 376 11.28 -15.22 4.14
CA GLU A 376 12.49 -16.00 4.41
C GLU A 376 13.21 -16.32 3.09
N PRO A 377 14.22 -15.52 2.71
CA PRO A 377 15.11 -15.81 1.60
C PRO A 377 16.29 -16.68 2.07
N TRP A 378 17.25 -16.92 1.18
CA TRP A 378 18.48 -17.59 1.53
C TRP A 378 19.33 -16.73 2.48
N TYR A 379 19.63 -17.23 3.67
CA TYR A 379 20.34 -16.45 4.69
C TYR A 379 21.85 -16.35 4.46
N GLU A 380 22.40 -15.15 4.67
CA GLU A 380 23.83 -14.88 4.51
C GLU A 380 24.67 -15.77 5.44
N PHE A 381 25.67 -16.47 4.90
CA PHE A 381 26.49 -17.44 5.66
C PHE A 381 25.74 -18.64 6.30
N SER A 382 24.51 -18.94 5.86
CA SER A 382 23.81 -20.21 6.15
C SER A 382 23.91 -21.14 4.94
N LEU A 383 23.82 -22.47 5.13
CA LEU A 383 23.69 -23.53 4.09
C LEU A 383 24.21 -23.17 2.68
N ASP A 384 25.39 -23.65 2.31
CA ASP A 384 26.16 -23.24 1.10
C ASP A 384 26.71 -21.79 1.14
N ALA A 385 26.54 -21.09 2.26
CA ALA A 385 27.19 -19.81 2.60
C ALA A 385 27.08 -18.73 1.51
N PRO A 386 25.85 -18.26 1.19
CA PRO A 386 25.66 -17.25 0.17
C PRO A 386 26.38 -15.96 0.57
N ALA A 387 27.06 -15.38 -0.41
CA ALA A 387 27.64 -14.06 -0.27
C ALA A 387 26.56 -12.97 -0.40
N ALA A 388 26.87 -11.76 0.07
CA ALA A 388 25.98 -10.60 0.00
C ALA A 388 25.36 -10.32 -1.38
N LYS A 389 26.03 -10.68 -2.48
CA LYS A 389 25.45 -10.53 -3.84
C LYS A 389 24.18 -11.35 -4.04
N GLU A 390 24.08 -12.53 -3.44
CA GLU A 390 22.88 -13.39 -3.55
C GLU A 390 21.73 -12.83 -2.70
N ILE A 391 22.08 -12.21 -1.57
CA ILE A 391 21.15 -11.49 -0.70
C ILE A 391 20.56 -10.28 -1.45
N ARG A 392 21.43 -9.43 -2.02
CA ARG A 392 21.01 -8.26 -2.80
C ARG A 392 20.19 -8.65 -4.01
N PHE A 393 20.59 -9.70 -4.73
CA PHE A 393 19.84 -10.20 -5.87
C PHE A 393 18.41 -10.59 -5.48
N CYS A 394 18.22 -11.39 -4.42
CA CYS A 394 16.89 -11.80 -3.98
C CYS A 394 16.03 -10.60 -3.59
N ALA A 395 16.59 -9.71 -2.75
CA ALA A 395 15.89 -8.55 -2.24
C ALA A 395 15.45 -7.59 -3.35
N TRP A 396 16.38 -7.21 -4.23
CA TRP A 396 16.09 -6.31 -5.34
C TRP A 396 15.17 -6.94 -6.38
N SER A 397 15.44 -8.18 -6.83
CA SER A 397 14.59 -8.82 -7.83
C SER A 397 13.15 -9.06 -7.31
N ALA A 398 12.97 -9.39 -6.03
CA ALA A 398 11.66 -9.51 -5.40
C ALA A 398 10.91 -8.18 -5.42
N VAL A 399 11.51 -7.09 -4.90
CA VAL A 399 10.84 -5.76 -4.91
C VAL A 399 10.56 -5.30 -6.34
N MET A 400 11.50 -5.52 -7.26
CA MET A 400 11.32 -5.15 -8.67
C MET A 400 10.21 -5.93 -9.38
N SER A 401 9.84 -7.09 -8.84
CA SER A 401 8.75 -7.93 -9.35
C SER A 401 7.41 -7.63 -8.67
N GLY A 402 7.36 -6.66 -7.73
CA GLY A 402 6.13 -6.18 -7.10
C GLY A 402 6.00 -6.50 -5.61
N ALA A 403 7.05 -7.00 -4.95
CA ALA A 403 7.00 -7.23 -3.51
C ALA A 403 6.89 -5.91 -2.74
N ALA A 404 6.05 -5.89 -1.70
CA ALA A 404 5.87 -4.72 -0.81
C ALA A 404 7.06 -4.51 0.15
N GLY A 405 8.04 -5.39 0.08
CA GLY A 405 9.32 -5.32 0.75
C GLY A 405 9.99 -6.69 0.83
N HIS A 406 10.97 -6.82 1.71
CA HIS A 406 11.80 -8.01 1.82
C HIS A 406 12.33 -8.19 3.24
N THR A 407 12.43 -9.44 3.69
CA THR A 407 13.12 -9.79 4.93
C THR A 407 14.51 -10.34 4.61
N TYR A 408 15.51 -9.91 5.37
CA TYR A 408 16.85 -10.48 5.37
C TYR A 408 17.02 -11.49 6.51
N GLY A 409 17.98 -12.40 6.38
CA GLY A 409 18.51 -13.11 7.53
C GLY A 409 19.99 -13.42 7.39
N GLY A 410 20.70 -13.36 8.52
CA GLY A 410 22.09 -13.77 8.63
C GLY A 410 22.19 -15.07 9.43
N GLY A 411 22.97 -16.03 8.96
CA GLY A 411 23.12 -17.38 9.51
C GLY A 411 23.37 -17.41 11.03
N HIS A 412 24.26 -16.55 11.51
CA HIS A 412 24.57 -16.43 12.94
C HIS A 412 23.56 -15.56 13.71
N VAL A 413 22.91 -14.63 13.01
CA VAL A 413 21.92 -13.74 13.61
C VAL A 413 20.64 -14.51 13.87
N TRP A 414 20.04 -15.20 12.88
CA TRP A 414 18.72 -15.82 13.08
C TRP A 414 18.72 -16.88 14.20
N LEU A 415 19.83 -17.61 14.37
CA LEU A 415 20.03 -18.60 15.44
C LEU A 415 20.36 -18.00 16.82
N ALA A 416 20.64 -16.70 16.88
CA ALA A 416 21.24 -16.02 18.02
C ALA A 416 22.53 -16.74 18.48
N TYR A 417 23.50 -16.88 17.56
CA TYR A 417 24.82 -17.45 17.85
C TYR A 417 25.65 -16.44 18.65
N LEU A 418 25.58 -16.55 19.99
CA LEU A 418 26.14 -15.61 20.94
C LEU A 418 27.07 -16.33 21.93
N SER A 419 28.13 -15.66 22.38
CA SER A 419 29.07 -16.20 23.36
C SER A 419 28.44 -16.50 24.72
N GLU A 420 27.39 -15.76 25.10
CA GLU A 420 26.65 -15.95 26.35
C GLU A 420 25.73 -17.19 26.36
N VAL A 421 25.45 -17.77 25.19
CA VAL A 421 24.62 -18.97 25.06
C VAL A 421 25.50 -20.18 24.75
N SER A 422 25.89 -20.94 25.77
CA SER A 422 26.62 -22.21 25.60
C SER A 422 25.80 -23.22 24.77
N ARG A 423 26.39 -23.71 23.67
CA ARG A 423 25.87 -24.83 22.87
C ARG A 423 26.87 -25.99 22.79
N PRO A 424 26.44 -27.23 23.06
CA PRO A 424 27.16 -28.40 22.55
C PRO A 424 27.03 -28.46 21.02
N ARG A 425 28.14 -28.70 20.31
CA ARG A 425 28.15 -29.06 18.89
C ARG A 425 27.31 -30.34 18.71
N ARG A 426 26.12 -30.26 18.14
CA ARG A 426 25.41 -31.45 17.65
C ARG A 426 25.20 -31.29 16.15
N GLY A 427 25.71 -32.30 15.43
CA GLY A 427 25.87 -32.33 13.99
C GLY A 427 24.56 -32.15 13.24
N GLY A 428 24.57 -31.11 12.41
CA GLY A 428 23.50 -30.66 11.54
C GLY A 428 23.65 -29.16 11.27
N ASP A 429 24.88 -28.66 11.19
CA ASP A 429 25.22 -27.23 11.25
C ASP A 429 24.61 -26.44 10.06
N GLU A 430 23.43 -25.85 10.25
CA GLU A 430 22.80 -24.92 9.28
C GLU A 430 23.53 -23.57 9.19
N SER A 431 24.30 -23.23 10.23
CA SER A 431 25.26 -22.12 10.26
C SER A 431 26.68 -22.67 10.44
N TRP A 432 27.60 -22.32 9.55
CA TRP A 432 29.01 -22.68 9.71
C TRP A 432 29.57 -22.10 11.02
N PRO A 433 30.42 -22.83 11.77
CA PRO A 433 31.09 -22.25 12.95
C PRO A 433 31.82 -20.98 12.51
N LEU A 434 31.66 -19.88 13.27
CA LEU A 434 32.46 -18.68 13.06
C LEU A 434 33.93 -19.10 13.12
N ASP A 435 34.65 -18.91 12.02
CA ASP A 435 36.09 -19.15 12.00
C ASP A 435 36.71 -18.24 13.07
N PRO A 436 37.50 -18.77 14.03
CA PRO A 436 38.12 -17.97 15.08
C PRO A 436 39.04 -16.84 14.56
N SER A 437 39.47 -16.92 13.30
CA SER A 437 40.23 -15.86 12.61
C SER A 437 39.33 -14.78 11.99
N PHE A 438 38.01 -14.97 12.00
CA PHE A 438 37.01 -14.06 11.45
C PHE A 438 36.62 -13.03 12.52
N GLU A 439 37.33 -11.91 12.55
CA GLU A 439 36.88 -10.71 13.28
C GLU A 439 35.70 -10.07 12.54
N THR A 440 34.49 -10.59 12.74
CA THR A 440 33.28 -9.91 12.23
C THR A 440 32.23 -9.71 13.30
N ASN A 441 31.78 -8.47 13.41
CA ASN A 441 30.48 -8.15 13.97
C ASN A 441 29.41 -8.78 13.08
N THR A 442 28.76 -9.85 13.55
CA THR A 442 27.75 -10.60 12.77
C THR A 442 26.50 -9.77 12.45
N LEU A 443 26.31 -8.64 13.15
CA LEU A 443 25.28 -7.67 12.83
C LEU A 443 25.63 -6.82 11.60
N ASP A 444 26.90 -6.75 11.20
CA ASP A 444 27.38 -5.92 10.09
C ASP A 444 27.85 -6.72 8.88
N TYR A 445 27.18 -7.85 8.59
CA TYR A 445 27.44 -8.55 7.35
C TYR A 445 27.17 -7.67 6.11
N PRO A 446 27.92 -7.85 5.01
CA PRO A 446 27.74 -7.03 3.83
C PRO A 446 26.33 -7.13 3.22
N GLY A 447 25.62 -8.27 3.36
CA GLY A 447 24.22 -8.37 2.97
C GLY A 447 23.30 -7.50 3.83
N ALA A 448 23.51 -7.47 5.15
CA ALA A 448 22.77 -6.59 6.07
C ALA A 448 22.97 -5.10 5.74
N ARG A 449 24.20 -4.69 5.38
CA ARG A 449 24.46 -3.31 4.88
C ARG A 449 23.82 -3.06 3.51
N GLY A 450 23.82 -4.06 2.63
CA GLY A 450 23.10 -4.01 1.35
C GLY A 450 21.61 -3.72 1.52
N MET A 451 20.96 -4.34 2.52
CA MET A 451 19.57 -4.06 2.88
C MET A 451 19.37 -2.63 3.41
N ALA A 452 20.30 -2.14 4.23
CA ALA A 452 20.29 -0.75 4.69
C ALA A 452 20.37 0.24 3.51
N TYR A 453 21.21 -0.07 2.53
CA TYR A 453 21.34 0.76 1.34
C TYR A 453 20.10 0.70 0.45
N MET A 454 19.51 -0.49 0.28
CA MET A 454 18.22 -0.67 -0.41
C MET A 454 17.12 0.16 0.23
N ALA A 455 16.99 0.11 1.57
CA ALA A 455 16.01 0.90 2.31
C ALA A 455 16.23 2.41 2.08
N ARG A 456 17.49 2.88 2.07
CA ARG A 456 17.85 4.27 1.79
C ARG A 456 17.42 4.70 0.37
N ILE A 457 17.69 3.87 -0.64
CA ILE A 457 17.34 4.16 -2.03
C ILE A 457 15.82 4.18 -2.20
N LEU A 458 15.11 3.14 -1.76
CA LEU A 458 13.65 3.05 -1.92
C LEU A 458 12.91 4.17 -1.18
N ARG A 459 13.37 4.58 0.02
CA ARG A 459 12.79 5.71 0.76
C ARG A 459 13.13 7.08 0.17
N SER A 460 14.09 7.17 -0.75
CA SER A 460 14.39 8.42 -1.47
C SER A 460 13.43 8.69 -2.62
N VAL A 461 12.58 7.71 -2.96
CA VAL A 461 11.56 7.80 -4.01
C VAL A 461 10.18 7.46 -3.44
N GLU A 462 9.12 7.82 -4.17
CA GLU A 462 7.75 7.44 -3.84
C GLU A 462 7.50 5.97 -4.24
N TRP A 463 8.25 5.03 -3.66
CA TRP A 463 8.29 3.61 -4.06
C TRP A 463 6.90 2.96 -4.11
N TRP A 464 5.97 3.41 -3.26
CA TRP A 464 4.60 2.91 -3.19
C TRP A 464 3.76 3.19 -4.46
N ARG A 465 4.19 4.18 -5.27
CA ARG A 465 3.58 4.50 -6.57
C ARG A 465 4.11 3.64 -7.72
N LEU A 466 5.27 3.01 -7.56
CA LEU A 466 5.94 2.33 -8.66
C LEU A 466 5.32 0.94 -8.93
N GLU A 467 5.27 0.56 -10.20
CA GLU A 467 4.77 -0.75 -10.64
C GLU A 467 5.82 -1.53 -11.42
N PRO A 468 5.79 -2.88 -11.42
CA PRO A 468 6.67 -3.69 -12.24
C PRO A 468 6.43 -3.46 -13.74
N HIS A 469 7.50 -3.08 -14.44
CA HIS A 469 7.51 -2.79 -15.87
C HIS A 469 8.69 -3.47 -16.59
N PRO A 470 8.82 -4.82 -16.55
CA PRO A 470 9.93 -5.55 -17.17
C PRO A 470 10.00 -5.35 -18.69
N GLU A 471 8.88 -4.99 -19.33
CA GLU A 471 8.80 -4.70 -20.75
C GLU A 471 9.59 -3.45 -21.16
N LEU A 472 9.81 -2.49 -20.25
CA LEU A 472 10.56 -1.26 -20.51
C LEU A 472 12.07 -1.47 -20.62
N VAL A 473 12.57 -2.66 -20.25
CA VAL A 473 13.97 -3.06 -20.37
C VAL A 473 14.06 -4.16 -21.41
N VAL A 474 14.51 -3.85 -22.63
CA VAL A 474 14.40 -4.78 -23.78
C VAL A 474 15.67 -5.59 -24.05
N GLU A 475 16.85 -5.07 -23.69
CA GLU A 475 18.15 -5.61 -24.12
C GLU A 475 19.11 -5.94 -22.96
N ASN A 476 18.61 -5.94 -21.72
CA ASN A 476 19.38 -6.36 -20.55
C ASN A 476 18.90 -7.75 -20.05
N PRO A 477 19.80 -8.67 -19.70
CA PRO A 477 19.42 -9.96 -19.12
C PRO A 477 18.67 -9.82 -17.78
N SER A 478 18.87 -8.70 -17.06
CA SER A 478 18.12 -8.33 -15.85
C SER A 478 16.98 -7.37 -16.22
N ARG A 479 15.81 -7.91 -16.59
CA ARG A 479 14.62 -7.12 -16.95
C ARG A 479 13.84 -6.63 -15.72
N TYR A 480 14.52 -6.15 -14.70
CA TYR A 480 13.93 -5.71 -13.43
C TYR A 480 13.76 -4.19 -13.44
N CYS A 481 12.51 -3.74 -13.53
CA CYS A 481 12.18 -2.32 -13.58
C CYS A 481 10.90 -2.06 -12.77
N LEU A 482 10.98 -1.11 -11.84
CA LEU A 482 9.82 -0.45 -11.26
C LEU A 482 9.69 0.94 -11.86
N ALA A 483 8.50 1.32 -12.30
CA ALA A 483 8.30 2.64 -12.88
C ALA A 483 6.94 3.26 -12.57
N VAL A 484 6.91 4.58 -12.62
CA VAL A 484 5.77 5.37 -13.07
C VAL A 484 6.22 5.96 -14.41
N PRO A 485 5.81 5.39 -15.56
CA PRO A 485 6.29 5.82 -16.86
C PRO A 485 6.12 7.33 -17.06
N GLY A 486 7.21 7.98 -17.48
CA GLY A 486 7.30 9.44 -17.64
C GLY A 486 7.75 10.21 -16.40
N GLU A 487 7.75 9.58 -15.22
CA GLU A 487 8.12 10.23 -13.97
C GLU A 487 9.35 9.60 -13.32
N THR A 488 9.31 8.31 -12.99
CA THR A 488 10.37 7.62 -12.25
C THR A 488 10.56 6.22 -12.81
N TYR A 489 11.81 5.83 -13.01
CA TYR A 489 12.22 4.48 -13.39
C TYR A 489 13.34 4.05 -12.46
N LEU A 490 13.17 2.91 -11.81
CA LEU A 490 14.14 2.30 -10.93
C LEU A 490 14.45 0.91 -11.47
N MET A 491 15.70 0.67 -11.86
CA MET A 491 16.11 -0.55 -12.54
C MET A 491 17.24 -1.24 -11.80
N PHE A 492 17.13 -2.56 -11.66
CA PHE A 492 18.16 -3.39 -11.05
C PHE A 492 18.93 -4.18 -12.10
N LEU A 493 20.24 -3.95 -12.15
CA LEU A 493 21.14 -4.59 -13.10
C LEU A 493 22.12 -5.47 -12.33
N ARG A 494 21.85 -6.79 -12.27
CA ARG A 494 22.66 -7.73 -11.49
C ARG A 494 24.13 -7.80 -11.96
N TRP A 495 24.38 -7.59 -13.25
CA TRP A 495 25.70 -7.69 -13.87
C TRP A 495 26.14 -6.42 -14.60
N GLY A 496 25.44 -5.30 -14.37
CA GLY A 496 25.61 -4.09 -15.16
C GLY A 496 25.12 -4.24 -16.61
N GLY A 497 25.92 -3.74 -17.55
CA GLY A 497 25.60 -3.72 -18.98
C GLY A 497 24.85 -2.47 -19.42
N ALA A 498 24.29 -2.54 -20.64
CA ALA A 498 23.47 -1.48 -21.20
C ALA A 498 22.00 -1.67 -20.85
N VAL A 499 21.30 -0.55 -20.63
CA VAL A 499 19.85 -0.47 -20.58
C VAL A 499 19.40 0.34 -21.79
N ARG A 500 18.52 -0.26 -22.60
CA ARG A 500 17.81 0.47 -23.63
C ARG A 500 16.42 0.82 -23.12
N LEU A 501 16.19 2.11 -22.86
CA LEU A 501 14.96 2.65 -22.29
C LEU A 501 14.31 3.60 -23.30
N ASP A 502 13.04 3.35 -23.61
CA ASP A 502 12.29 4.24 -24.51
C ASP A 502 11.77 5.47 -23.76
N LEU A 503 12.47 6.58 -23.92
CA LEU A 503 12.02 7.90 -23.45
C LEU A 503 11.49 8.77 -24.61
N ALA A 504 11.31 8.21 -25.81
CA ALA A 504 10.78 8.95 -26.96
C ALA A 504 9.40 9.58 -26.71
N PRO A 505 8.46 8.91 -26.01
CA PRO A 505 7.16 9.51 -25.70
C PRO A 505 7.22 10.77 -24.82
N TYR A 506 8.34 11.03 -24.14
CA TYR A 506 8.49 12.12 -23.16
C TYR A 506 9.36 13.25 -23.70
N SER A 507 9.16 13.63 -24.97
CA SER A 507 9.84 14.77 -25.58
C SER A 507 9.57 16.06 -24.80
N GLY A 508 10.63 16.77 -24.42
CA GLY A 508 10.53 18.01 -23.62
C GLY A 508 10.62 17.82 -22.11
N THR A 509 10.62 16.58 -21.62
CA THR A 509 10.93 16.29 -20.21
C THR A 509 12.44 16.14 -20.03
N THR A 510 12.99 16.88 -19.08
CA THR A 510 14.35 16.65 -18.59
C THR A 510 14.28 15.65 -17.44
N PHE A 511 15.07 14.59 -17.54
CA PHE A 511 15.28 13.61 -16.48
C PHE A 511 16.66 13.80 -15.87
N THR A 512 16.85 13.30 -14.66
CA THR A 512 18.15 12.92 -14.14
C THR A 512 18.32 11.42 -14.27
N ARG A 513 19.55 10.97 -14.52
CA ARG A 513 19.98 9.58 -14.34
C ARG A 513 20.98 9.52 -13.19
N GLN A 514 20.86 8.54 -12.32
CA GLN A 514 21.72 8.36 -11.17
C GLN A 514 22.02 6.88 -10.96
N TRP A 515 23.30 6.57 -10.73
CA TRP A 515 23.77 5.22 -10.47
C TRP A 515 24.05 5.02 -8.98
N PHE A 516 23.69 3.85 -8.47
CA PHE A 516 24.03 3.39 -7.13
C PHE A 516 24.80 2.08 -7.25
N ASP A 517 26.03 2.07 -6.71
CA ASP A 517 26.91 0.91 -6.65
C ASP A 517 26.55 0.07 -5.42
N LEU A 518 25.94 -1.09 -5.64
CA LEU A 518 25.44 -1.92 -4.55
C LEU A 518 26.53 -2.72 -3.82
N VAL A 519 27.76 -2.76 -4.37
CA VAL A 519 28.91 -3.44 -3.75
C VAL A 519 29.64 -2.50 -2.82
N THR A 520 29.94 -1.28 -3.27
CA THR A 520 30.68 -0.27 -2.49
C THR A 520 29.77 0.63 -1.66
N GLU A 521 28.46 0.54 -1.86
CA GLU A 521 27.44 1.37 -1.20
C GLU A 521 27.54 2.87 -1.57
N GLU A 522 28.19 3.18 -2.70
CA GLU A 522 28.41 4.52 -3.23
C GLU A 522 27.26 5.01 -4.13
N THR A 523 26.93 6.29 -4.00
CA THR A 523 25.90 6.98 -4.80
C THR A 523 26.57 7.97 -5.75
N HIS A 524 26.39 7.77 -7.06
CA HIS A 524 26.96 8.66 -8.06
C HIS A 524 26.17 9.97 -8.14
N LYS A 525 26.79 11.03 -8.65
CA LYS A 525 26.10 12.30 -8.90
C LYS A 525 25.05 12.13 -10.01
N PRO A 526 23.83 12.69 -9.85
CA PRO A 526 22.84 12.72 -10.92
C PRO A 526 23.38 13.45 -12.16
N GLN A 527 23.05 12.94 -13.34
CA GLN A 527 23.40 13.54 -14.63
C GLN A 527 22.13 13.82 -15.43
N GLU A 528 22.09 14.92 -16.17
CA GLU A 528 20.95 15.24 -17.03
C GLU A 528 20.78 14.21 -18.16
N LEU A 529 19.54 13.85 -18.45
CA LEU A 529 19.12 12.98 -19.54
C LEU A 529 17.88 13.59 -20.19
N ARG A 530 17.88 13.79 -21.51
CA ARG A 530 16.70 14.35 -22.20
C ARG A 530 15.78 13.24 -22.70
N GLY A 531 14.48 13.42 -22.49
CA GLY A 531 13.47 12.63 -23.20
C GLY A 531 13.39 12.98 -24.69
N GLY A 532 12.50 12.31 -25.41
CA GLY A 532 12.30 12.51 -26.85
C GLY A 532 13.12 11.58 -27.76
N SER A 533 13.88 10.66 -27.18
CA SER A 533 14.52 9.57 -27.92
C SER A 533 14.67 8.33 -27.05
N VAL A 534 14.85 7.18 -27.70
CA VAL A 534 15.31 5.98 -27.01
C VAL A 534 16.73 6.24 -26.47
N GLN A 535 16.94 5.95 -25.20
CA GLN A 535 18.22 6.11 -24.52
C GLN A 535 18.91 4.76 -24.35
N VAL A 536 20.20 4.70 -24.66
CA VAL A 536 21.08 3.57 -24.32
C VAL A 536 22.01 4.03 -23.21
N ILE A 537 21.87 3.44 -22.04
CA ILE A 537 22.55 3.88 -20.81
C ILE A 537 23.40 2.72 -20.29
N HIS A 538 24.71 2.93 -20.23
CA HIS A 538 25.66 1.93 -19.75
C HIS A 538 25.93 2.10 -18.26
N ALA A 539 25.98 0.97 -17.55
CA ALA A 539 26.50 0.92 -16.20
C ALA A 539 27.94 1.50 -16.16
N PRO A 540 28.36 2.16 -15.07
CA PRO A 540 29.70 2.73 -14.97
C PRO A 540 30.81 1.69 -15.16
N GLU A 541 30.57 0.46 -14.69
CA GLU A 541 31.44 -0.70 -14.85
C GLU A 541 30.57 -1.94 -15.11
N ASP A 542 31.02 -2.80 -16.04
CA ASP A 542 30.32 -4.03 -16.39
C ASP A 542 31.25 -5.18 -16.80
N PHE A 543 30.69 -6.39 -16.84
CA PHE A 543 31.35 -7.56 -17.40
C PHE A 543 31.38 -7.47 -18.93
N PRO A 544 32.50 -7.81 -19.62
CA PRO A 544 33.69 -8.51 -19.13
C PRO A 544 34.84 -7.62 -18.65
N ALA A 545 34.70 -6.28 -18.74
CA ALA A 545 35.77 -5.35 -18.37
C ALA A 545 36.14 -5.44 -16.88
N VAL A 546 35.16 -5.72 -16.03
CA VAL A 546 35.35 -6.06 -14.61
C VAL A 546 34.96 -7.52 -14.38
N ARG A 547 35.95 -8.35 -14.02
CA ARG A 547 35.73 -9.80 -13.77
C ARG A 547 34.95 -10.09 -12.50
N GLN A 548 34.86 -9.11 -11.60
CA GLN A 548 34.02 -9.21 -10.41
C GLN A 548 32.60 -8.80 -10.78
N GLU A 549 31.63 -9.67 -10.50
CA GLU A 549 30.21 -9.36 -10.70
C GLU A 549 29.84 -8.13 -9.85
N LYS A 550 29.32 -7.09 -10.50
CA LYS A 550 28.95 -5.82 -9.88
C LYS A 550 27.53 -5.48 -10.24
N ASP A 551 26.69 -5.35 -9.21
CA ASP A 551 25.27 -5.06 -9.31
C ASP A 551 24.98 -3.58 -9.05
N TRP A 552 24.02 -3.05 -9.80
CA TRP A 552 23.74 -1.63 -9.86
C TRP A 552 22.24 -1.34 -9.75
N ILE A 553 21.92 -0.20 -9.18
CA ILE A 553 20.63 0.45 -9.39
C ILE A 553 20.81 1.66 -10.30
N LEU A 554 19.97 1.74 -11.32
CA LEU A 554 19.78 2.94 -12.14
C LEU A 554 18.45 3.60 -11.75
N LEU A 555 18.53 4.83 -11.25
CA LEU A 555 17.37 5.68 -11.02
C LEU A 555 17.32 6.74 -12.13
N ILE A 556 16.18 6.81 -12.81
CA ILE A 556 15.87 7.90 -13.74
C ILE A 556 14.64 8.63 -13.21
N GLN A 557 14.73 9.94 -13.01
CA GLN A 557 13.65 10.75 -12.46
C GLN A 557 13.42 12.00 -13.27
N ALA A 558 12.17 12.32 -13.56
CA ALA A 558 11.81 13.59 -14.16
C ALA A 558 12.19 14.73 -13.22
N VAL A 559 12.86 15.75 -13.75
CA VAL A 559 13.19 16.96 -13.00
C VAL A 559 11.91 17.72 -12.75
N LYS A 560 11.41 17.68 -11.51
CA LYS A 560 10.31 18.52 -11.08
C LYS A 560 10.79 19.99 -11.10
N PRO A 561 10.06 20.93 -11.75
CA PRO A 561 10.41 22.34 -11.67
C PRO A 561 10.37 22.79 -10.20
N SER A 562 11.40 23.51 -9.75
CA SER A 562 11.53 23.94 -8.35
C SER A 562 10.37 24.87 -7.94
N PRO A 563 9.75 24.70 -6.76
CA PRO A 563 8.71 25.61 -6.26
C PRO A 563 9.21 27.03 -5.95
N ASN A 564 10.53 27.26 -5.92
CA ASN A 564 11.15 28.47 -5.35
C ASN A 564 11.83 29.41 -6.35
N GLU A 565 11.65 29.23 -7.67
CA GLU A 565 12.04 30.28 -8.61
C GLU A 565 10.99 31.40 -8.62
N LYS A 566 11.22 32.42 -7.79
CA LYS A 566 10.49 33.70 -7.90
C LYS A 566 10.65 34.24 -9.33
N PRO A 567 9.57 34.63 -10.03
CA PRO A 567 9.71 35.28 -11.32
C PRO A 567 10.44 36.60 -11.11
N LYS A 568 11.55 36.80 -11.84
CA LYS A 568 12.22 38.10 -11.90
C LYS A 568 11.22 39.14 -12.41
N PRO A 569 11.05 40.28 -11.73
CA PRO A 569 10.17 41.34 -12.20
C PRO A 569 10.86 42.04 -13.37
N GLY A 570 10.22 42.00 -14.54
CA GLY A 570 10.65 42.76 -15.71
C GLY A 570 10.99 41.89 -16.91
N SER A 571 9.95 41.41 -17.59
CA SER A 571 9.97 41.16 -19.04
C SER A 571 8.57 40.69 -19.42
N ARG A 572 7.79 41.57 -20.07
CA ARG A 572 6.67 41.10 -20.91
C ARG A 572 7.31 40.39 -22.10
N THR A 573 7.56 39.10 -21.96
CA THR A 573 7.89 38.21 -23.07
C THR A 573 6.77 37.18 -23.19
N GLN A 574 6.22 37.08 -24.40
CA GLN A 574 5.18 36.12 -24.76
C GLN A 574 5.55 34.72 -24.26
N ARG A 575 4.59 34.01 -23.66
CA ARG A 575 4.74 32.61 -23.26
C ARG A 575 5.28 31.82 -24.46
N PRO A 576 6.34 31.01 -24.32
CA PRO A 576 6.68 30.05 -25.35
C PRO A 576 5.51 29.08 -25.46
N THR A 577 4.93 28.97 -26.65
CA THR A 577 3.96 27.93 -27.00
C THR A 577 4.64 26.58 -26.82
N ARG A 578 4.11 25.72 -25.93
CA ARG A 578 4.41 24.29 -26.00
C ARG A 578 3.88 23.83 -27.35
N ASP A 579 4.73 23.24 -28.19
CA ASP A 579 4.27 22.67 -29.45
C ASP A 579 3.25 21.57 -29.13
N VAL A 580 2.01 21.79 -29.56
CA VAL A 580 0.94 20.81 -29.39
C VAL A 580 1.18 19.71 -30.43
N GLN A 581 1.44 18.50 -29.95
CA GLN A 581 1.36 17.33 -30.82
C GLN A 581 -0.11 17.00 -31.07
N TRP A 582 -0.57 17.32 -32.28
CA TRP A 582 -1.97 17.18 -32.63
C TRP A 582 -2.41 15.75 -32.94
N VAL A 583 -1.48 14.82 -33.19
CA VAL A 583 -1.77 13.41 -33.49
C VAL A 583 -0.92 12.49 -32.60
N ASN A 584 -1.57 11.66 -31.78
CA ASN A 584 -0.98 10.79 -30.76
C ASN A 584 -1.53 9.35 -30.87
N PRO A 585 -0.98 8.53 -31.78
CA PRO A 585 -1.53 7.20 -32.12
C PRO A 585 -1.36 6.14 -31.02
N SER A 586 -0.53 6.40 -30.01
CA SER A 586 -0.38 5.50 -28.86
C SER A 586 -1.58 5.63 -27.94
N ILE A 587 -2.44 4.61 -27.90
CA ILE A 587 -3.63 4.52 -27.05
C ILE A 587 -3.53 3.36 -26.06
N PRO A 588 -4.20 3.43 -24.90
CA PRO A 588 -4.31 2.31 -23.98
C PRO A 588 -4.91 1.07 -24.65
N ALA A 589 -4.49 -0.12 -24.22
CA ALA A 589 -5.00 -1.40 -24.73
C ALA A 589 -6.38 -1.78 -24.14
N THR A 590 -7.31 -0.81 -24.08
CA THR A 590 -8.68 -1.03 -23.58
C THR A 590 -9.58 -1.51 -24.72
N PRO A 591 -10.32 -2.63 -24.56
CA PRO A 591 -11.23 -3.12 -25.60
C PRO A 591 -12.23 -2.06 -26.07
N GLY A 592 -12.37 -1.93 -27.39
CA GLY A 592 -13.28 -0.96 -28.01
C GLY A 592 -12.66 0.41 -28.33
N LEU A 593 -11.44 0.71 -27.86
CA LEU A 593 -10.71 1.91 -28.26
C LEU A 593 -10.07 1.77 -29.64
N SER A 594 -10.10 2.86 -30.41
CA SER A 594 -9.36 3.01 -31.65
C SER A 594 -8.96 4.47 -31.88
N HIS A 595 -7.73 4.68 -32.36
CA HIS A 595 -7.20 6.00 -32.71
C HIS A 595 -7.47 6.30 -34.18
N HIS A 596 -7.82 7.54 -34.46
CA HIS A 596 -8.13 8.05 -35.80
C HIS A 596 -7.57 9.46 -35.97
N ILE A 597 -7.48 9.89 -37.23
CA ILE A 597 -6.95 11.19 -37.61
C ILE A 597 -8.02 11.93 -38.41
N LEU A 598 -8.37 13.13 -37.94
CA LEU A 598 -9.19 14.10 -38.64
C LEU A 598 -8.28 15.05 -39.43
N ALA A 599 -8.40 15.06 -40.75
CA ALA A 599 -7.76 16.05 -41.60
C ALA A 599 -8.51 17.39 -41.49
N SER A 600 -8.17 18.20 -40.48
CA SER A 600 -8.91 19.41 -40.14
C SER A 600 -8.58 20.57 -41.07
N LYS A 601 -9.61 21.13 -41.73
CA LYS A 601 -9.45 22.30 -42.60
C LYS A 601 -9.36 23.57 -41.77
N VAL A 602 -10.14 23.63 -40.68
CA VAL A 602 -10.15 24.74 -39.73
C VAL A 602 -8.78 24.90 -39.06
N MET A 603 -8.15 23.80 -38.64
CA MET A 603 -6.83 23.83 -38.01
C MET A 603 -5.69 23.94 -39.02
N GLY A 604 -5.96 23.60 -40.29
CA GLY A 604 -4.94 23.60 -41.36
C GLY A 604 -3.92 22.47 -41.24
N HIS A 605 -4.15 21.49 -40.36
CA HIS A 605 -3.32 20.30 -40.16
C HIS A 605 -4.16 19.15 -39.58
N ASP A 606 -3.58 17.95 -39.57
CA ASP A 606 -4.20 16.76 -38.99
C ASP A 606 -4.35 16.86 -37.47
N VAL A 607 -5.47 16.36 -36.94
CA VAL A 607 -5.79 16.30 -35.51
C VAL A 607 -6.27 14.89 -35.17
N GLY A 608 -5.65 14.26 -34.18
CA GLY A 608 -6.02 12.94 -33.71
C GLY A 608 -7.19 12.98 -32.75
N TYR A 609 -7.99 11.93 -32.79
CA TYR A 609 -9.03 11.65 -31.81
C TYR A 609 -9.06 10.15 -31.51
N VAL A 610 -9.51 9.81 -30.30
CA VAL A 610 -9.79 8.42 -29.94
C VAL A 610 -11.29 8.23 -29.87
N ILE A 611 -11.77 7.09 -30.34
CA ILE A 611 -13.15 6.66 -30.15
C ILE A 611 -13.20 5.33 -29.40
N TRP A 612 -14.12 5.25 -28.46
CA TRP A 612 -14.50 4.02 -27.79
C TRP A 612 -15.89 3.58 -28.26
N THR A 613 -16.02 2.30 -28.60
CA THR A 613 -17.31 1.67 -28.95
C THR A 613 -17.71 0.63 -27.90
N PRO A 614 -19.01 0.53 -27.55
CA PRO A 614 -19.45 -0.35 -26.49
C PRO A 614 -19.33 -1.82 -26.88
N PRO A 615 -19.23 -2.74 -25.91
CA PRO A 615 -19.29 -4.17 -26.17
C PRO A 615 -20.54 -4.50 -26.97
N ASN A 616 -20.39 -5.29 -28.04
CA ASN A 616 -21.44 -5.64 -29.01
C ASN A 616 -21.80 -4.57 -30.04
N TYR A 617 -21.04 -3.48 -30.18
CA TYR A 617 -21.24 -2.53 -31.28
C TYR A 617 -21.39 -3.28 -32.62
N SER A 618 -20.51 -4.23 -32.96
CA SER A 618 -20.57 -4.99 -34.21
C SER A 618 -21.72 -6.01 -34.36
N ARG A 619 -22.53 -6.28 -33.33
CA ARG A 619 -23.52 -7.37 -33.34
C ARG A 619 -24.87 -7.00 -33.96
N ASP A 620 -25.33 -5.77 -33.75
CA ASP A 620 -26.58 -5.27 -34.34
C ASP A 620 -26.23 -4.13 -35.29
N ALA A 621 -26.35 -4.36 -36.60
CA ALA A 621 -26.02 -3.36 -37.62
C ALA A 621 -27.00 -2.17 -37.64
N ASN A 622 -28.19 -2.30 -37.05
CA ASN A 622 -29.23 -1.26 -37.05
C ASN A 622 -29.21 -0.39 -35.79
N ALA A 623 -28.55 -0.82 -34.71
CA ALA A 623 -28.44 -0.05 -33.48
C ALA A 623 -27.69 1.27 -33.71
N ARG A 624 -28.18 2.35 -33.09
CA ARG A 624 -27.55 3.68 -33.05
C ARG A 624 -27.38 4.12 -31.61
N TYR A 625 -26.31 4.86 -31.33
CA TYR A 625 -25.86 5.13 -29.98
C TYR A 625 -25.76 6.64 -29.71
N PRO A 626 -26.12 7.13 -28.52
CA PRO A 626 -25.70 8.45 -28.06
C PRO A 626 -24.17 8.55 -27.94
N VAL A 627 -23.64 9.77 -27.88
CA VAL A 627 -22.20 10.03 -27.83
C VAL A 627 -21.84 10.94 -26.67
N ILE A 628 -20.82 10.55 -25.91
CA ILE A 628 -20.18 11.40 -24.89
C ILE A 628 -18.83 11.88 -25.43
N TYR A 629 -18.65 13.19 -25.55
CA TYR A 629 -17.37 13.80 -25.87
C TYR A 629 -16.63 14.13 -24.58
N PHE A 630 -15.52 13.45 -24.33
CA PHE A 630 -14.71 13.64 -23.13
C PHE A 630 -13.47 14.49 -23.43
N LEU A 631 -13.39 15.65 -22.78
CA LEU A 631 -12.36 16.66 -22.99
C LEU A 631 -11.24 16.53 -21.95
N HIS A 632 -10.01 16.40 -22.43
CA HIS A 632 -8.83 16.24 -21.57
C HIS A 632 -8.44 17.53 -20.83
N GLY A 633 -7.67 17.37 -19.75
CA GLY A 633 -7.09 18.48 -18.98
C GLY A 633 -5.93 19.17 -19.70
N ALA A 634 -5.45 20.28 -19.12
CA ALA A 634 -4.31 21.01 -19.68
C ALA A 634 -3.06 20.10 -19.73
N GLY A 635 -2.45 19.99 -20.91
CA GLY A 635 -1.28 19.13 -21.14
C GLY A 635 -1.61 17.69 -21.51
N GLY A 636 -2.90 17.33 -21.57
CA GLY A 636 -3.36 16.07 -22.17
C GLY A 636 -3.45 16.12 -23.69
N ASN A 637 -3.91 15.01 -24.27
CA ASN A 637 -4.20 14.82 -25.68
C ASN A 637 -5.39 13.83 -25.83
N GLU A 638 -5.69 13.36 -27.05
CA GLU A 638 -6.80 12.44 -27.32
C GLU A 638 -6.69 11.07 -26.60
N SER A 639 -5.49 10.68 -26.17
CA SER A 639 -5.23 9.38 -25.52
C SER A 639 -5.15 9.48 -23.99
N ALA A 640 -4.99 10.68 -23.45
CA ALA A 640 -4.56 10.91 -22.06
C ALA A 640 -5.43 10.22 -20.99
N ASP A 641 -6.74 10.07 -21.26
CA ASP A 641 -7.64 9.37 -20.34
C ASP A 641 -8.77 8.60 -21.06
N SER A 642 -8.51 8.22 -22.31
CA SER A 642 -9.49 7.48 -23.12
C SER A 642 -9.78 6.09 -22.54
N GLY A 643 -8.78 5.44 -21.94
CA GLY A 643 -8.93 4.15 -21.24
C GLY A 643 -9.62 4.25 -19.87
N GLY A 644 -9.34 5.31 -19.09
CA GLY A 644 -9.93 5.50 -17.77
C GLY A 644 -11.43 5.80 -17.86
N PHE A 645 -11.80 6.83 -18.64
CA PHE A 645 -13.21 7.21 -18.79
C PHE A 645 -14.05 6.10 -19.43
N SER A 646 -13.56 5.46 -20.50
CA SER A 646 -14.30 4.37 -21.17
C SER A 646 -14.50 3.15 -20.27
N SER A 647 -13.59 2.87 -19.35
CA SER A 647 -13.74 1.80 -18.36
C SER A 647 -14.87 2.09 -17.37
N TRP A 648 -15.01 3.34 -16.92
CA TRP A 648 -16.14 3.76 -16.08
C TRP A 648 -17.47 3.75 -16.83
N VAL A 649 -17.48 4.20 -18.09
CA VAL A 649 -18.64 4.10 -18.97
C VAL A 649 -19.05 2.64 -19.18
N THR A 650 -18.10 1.72 -19.36
CA THR A 650 -18.39 0.28 -19.48
C THR A 650 -19.10 -0.27 -18.24
N ARG A 651 -18.65 0.13 -17.04
CA ARG A 651 -19.27 -0.27 -15.77
C ARG A 651 -20.68 0.31 -15.64
N ALA A 652 -20.86 1.59 -15.96
CA ALA A 652 -22.16 2.26 -15.92
C ALA A 652 -23.17 1.68 -16.93
N ILE A 653 -22.69 1.16 -18.06
CA ILE A 653 -23.53 0.41 -19.01
C ILE A 653 -23.91 -0.96 -18.43
N ALA A 654 -22.97 -1.65 -17.78
CA ALA A 654 -23.20 -2.96 -17.19
C ALA A 654 -24.16 -2.93 -15.99
N ASP A 655 -24.12 -1.86 -15.18
CA ASP A 655 -25.01 -1.67 -14.03
C ASP A 655 -26.35 -1.01 -14.37
N GLY A 656 -26.53 -0.55 -15.62
CA GLY A 656 -27.76 0.06 -16.12
C GLY A 656 -27.95 1.54 -15.77
N SER A 657 -26.97 2.19 -15.14
CA SER A 657 -27.00 3.63 -14.84
C SER A 657 -26.76 4.52 -16.07
N LEU A 658 -26.18 3.96 -17.13
CA LEU A 658 -25.96 4.63 -18.41
C LEU A 658 -26.42 3.71 -19.56
N PRO A 659 -27.14 4.22 -20.58
CA PRO A 659 -27.45 3.44 -21.76
C PRO A 659 -26.16 3.16 -22.56
N PRO A 660 -26.13 2.18 -23.47
CA PRO A 660 -25.00 2.00 -24.38
C PRO A 660 -24.71 3.30 -25.15
N VAL A 661 -23.46 3.79 -25.08
CA VAL A 661 -23.00 5.04 -25.73
C VAL A 661 -21.67 4.83 -26.44
N LEU A 662 -21.32 5.73 -27.37
CA LEU A 662 -19.95 5.93 -27.84
C LEU A 662 -19.24 6.96 -26.97
N CYS A 663 -17.92 6.87 -26.82
CA CYS A 663 -17.11 7.96 -26.24
C CYS A 663 -16.10 8.47 -27.26
N VAL A 664 -16.00 9.79 -27.41
CA VAL A 664 -15.05 10.44 -28.32
C VAL A 664 -14.13 11.36 -27.52
N PHE A 665 -12.83 11.26 -27.79
CA PHE A 665 -11.78 11.99 -27.08
C PHE A 665 -11.02 12.84 -28.11
N PRO A 666 -11.38 14.13 -28.30
CA PRO A 666 -10.66 15.01 -29.22
C PRO A 666 -9.35 15.51 -28.62
N ASN A 667 -8.33 15.71 -29.45
CA ASN A 667 -7.17 16.51 -29.07
C ASN A 667 -7.52 18.01 -29.09
N GLY A 668 -7.53 18.63 -27.92
CA GLY A 668 -7.81 20.06 -27.74
C GLY A 668 -6.56 20.92 -27.57
N GLY A 669 -5.37 20.33 -27.58
CA GLY A 669 -4.12 21.01 -27.29
C GLY A 669 -4.14 21.78 -25.97
N MET A 670 -3.63 23.01 -25.98
CA MET A 670 -3.69 23.94 -24.84
C MET A 670 -4.68 25.09 -25.09
N SER A 671 -5.69 24.87 -25.93
CA SER A 671 -6.59 25.93 -26.44
C SER A 671 -7.65 26.39 -25.45
N GLY A 672 -7.92 25.59 -24.41
CA GLY A 672 -9.11 25.76 -23.57
C GLY A 672 -10.43 25.50 -24.33
N TYR A 673 -10.36 24.80 -25.46
CA TYR A 673 -11.48 24.46 -26.35
C TYR A 673 -12.18 25.70 -26.92
N ARG A 674 -11.37 26.66 -27.41
CA ARG A 674 -11.82 27.94 -28.00
C ARG A 674 -11.23 28.13 -29.39
N GLY A 675 -11.85 28.99 -30.18
CA GLY A 675 -11.30 29.43 -31.47
C GLY A 675 -11.30 28.31 -32.51
N GLU A 676 -10.15 28.01 -33.11
CA GLU A 676 -10.05 26.97 -34.16
C GLU A 676 -10.37 25.57 -33.61
N VAL A 677 -9.97 25.24 -32.38
CA VAL A 677 -10.30 23.93 -31.77
C VAL A 677 -11.79 23.79 -31.49
N GLU A 678 -12.44 24.87 -31.06
CA GLU A 678 -13.90 24.91 -30.88
C GLU A 678 -14.61 24.58 -32.19
N LYS A 679 -14.25 25.28 -33.27
CA LYS A 679 -14.80 25.05 -34.61
C LYS A 679 -14.45 23.67 -35.16
N MET A 680 -13.23 23.19 -34.96
CA MET A 680 -12.84 21.84 -35.36
C MET A 680 -13.72 20.80 -34.67
N ILE A 681 -14.01 20.94 -33.37
CA ILE A 681 -14.90 20.02 -32.66
C ILE A 681 -16.34 20.12 -33.18
N THR A 682 -16.89 21.34 -33.33
CA THR A 682 -18.32 21.53 -33.62
C THR A 682 -18.68 21.44 -35.10
N GLU A 683 -17.80 21.89 -35.99
CA GLU A 683 -18.04 22.00 -37.44
C GLU A 683 -17.41 20.85 -38.23
N GLU A 684 -16.42 20.12 -37.68
CA GLU A 684 -15.72 19.04 -38.41
C GLU A 684 -15.82 17.69 -37.68
N LEU A 685 -15.38 17.59 -36.43
CA LEU A 685 -15.32 16.32 -35.71
C LEU A 685 -16.71 15.74 -35.44
N ILE A 686 -17.64 16.52 -34.89
CA ILE A 686 -19.00 16.03 -34.63
C ILE A 686 -19.67 15.50 -35.91
N PRO A 687 -19.69 16.25 -37.04
CA PRO A 687 -20.19 15.73 -38.31
C PRO A 687 -19.49 14.45 -38.78
N THR A 688 -18.15 14.39 -38.64
CA THR A 688 -17.36 13.19 -39.02
C THR A 688 -17.78 11.97 -38.20
N ILE A 689 -17.95 12.12 -36.88
CA ILE A 689 -18.39 11.03 -36.01
C ILE A 689 -19.81 10.57 -36.36
N ASP A 690 -20.71 11.51 -36.69
CA ASP A 690 -22.09 11.19 -37.07
C ASP A 690 -22.19 10.52 -38.46
N GLU A 691 -21.23 10.77 -39.35
CA GLU A 691 -21.11 10.13 -40.66
C GLU A 691 -20.48 8.74 -40.57
N ASP A 692 -19.37 8.61 -39.83
CA ASP A 692 -18.53 7.41 -39.81
C ASP A 692 -19.01 6.35 -38.79
N TYR A 693 -19.77 6.75 -37.78
CA TYR A 693 -20.27 5.88 -36.72
C TYR A 693 -21.79 5.90 -36.62
N ARG A 694 -22.37 4.84 -36.05
CA ARG A 694 -23.81 4.72 -35.87
C ARG A 694 -24.25 5.51 -34.66
N THR A 695 -24.25 6.83 -34.80
CA THR A 695 -24.73 7.73 -33.77
C THR A 695 -26.23 8.03 -33.92
N LEU A 696 -26.83 8.47 -32.82
CA LEU A 696 -28.05 9.26 -32.84
C LEU A 696 -27.64 10.73 -33.02
N ALA A 697 -27.60 11.19 -34.27
CA ALA A 697 -27.08 12.50 -34.67
C ALA A 697 -28.04 13.66 -34.33
N GLN A 698 -28.47 13.74 -33.07
CA GLN A 698 -29.33 14.82 -32.57
C GLN A 698 -28.86 15.34 -31.22
N PRO A 699 -29.15 16.61 -30.88
CA PRO A 699 -28.62 17.24 -29.66
C PRO A 699 -28.98 16.48 -28.37
N GLN A 700 -30.16 15.85 -28.34
CA GLN A 700 -30.66 15.03 -27.23
C GLN A 700 -29.85 13.74 -26.98
N SER A 701 -28.89 13.44 -27.85
CA SER A 701 -28.05 12.26 -27.79
C SER A 701 -26.57 12.59 -27.66
N ARG A 702 -26.22 13.85 -27.35
CA ARG A 702 -24.84 14.28 -27.25
C ARG A 702 -24.56 14.97 -25.92
N ALA A 703 -23.59 14.46 -25.19
CA ALA A 703 -23.14 15.03 -23.92
C ALA A 703 -21.66 15.40 -23.97
N LEU A 704 -21.29 16.38 -23.15
CA LEU A 704 -19.91 16.77 -22.87
C LEU A 704 -19.52 16.35 -21.46
N ALA A 705 -18.28 15.93 -21.27
CA ALA A 705 -17.66 15.77 -19.97
C ALA A 705 -16.18 16.11 -20.05
N GLY A 706 -15.54 16.49 -18.95
CA GLY A 706 -14.10 16.68 -18.98
C GLY A 706 -13.49 17.08 -17.64
N PHE A 707 -12.16 17.08 -17.62
CA PHE A 707 -11.37 17.39 -16.43
C PHE A 707 -10.58 18.70 -16.57
N SER A 708 -10.53 19.53 -15.54
CA SER A 708 -9.71 20.74 -15.47
C SER A 708 -9.97 21.70 -16.65
N MET A 709 -9.03 21.83 -17.59
CA MET A 709 -9.23 22.55 -18.85
C MET A 709 -10.42 22.00 -19.65
N GLY A 710 -10.54 20.68 -19.75
CA GLY A 710 -11.67 20.02 -20.41
C GLY A 710 -12.98 20.10 -19.63
N GLY A 711 -12.93 20.19 -18.30
CA GLY A 711 -14.12 20.49 -17.49
C GLY A 711 -14.64 21.89 -17.80
N SER A 712 -13.72 22.86 -17.82
CA SER A 712 -14.01 24.25 -18.19
C SER A 712 -14.47 24.36 -19.66
N GLY A 713 -13.86 23.59 -20.55
CA GLY A 713 -14.21 23.48 -21.97
C GLY A 713 -15.59 22.87 -22.20
N SER A 714 -15.98 21.86 -21.42
CA SER A 714 -17.28 21.21 -21.52
C SER A 714 -18.41 22.18 -21.23
N VAL A 715 -18.26 22.97 -20.15
CA VAL A 715 -19.24 24.02 -19.81
C VAL A 715 -19.20 25.13 -20.87
N TYR A 716 -18.02 25.58 -21.29
CA TYR A 716 -17.87 26.62 -22.32
C TYR A 716 -18.56 26.24 -23.65
N LEU A 717 -18.30 25.06 -24.21
CA LEU A 717 -18.89 24.62 -25.47
C LEU A 717 -20.42 24.48 -25.38
N SER A 718 -20.94 24.03 -24.24
CA SER A 718 -22.40 23.97 -24.02
C SER A 718 -23.08 25.34 -23.86
N ILE A 719 -22.33 26.39 -23.50
CA ILE A 719 -22.79 27.79 -23.51
C ILE A 719 -22.76 28.35 -24.93
N MET A 720 -21.69 28.09 -25.68
CA MET A 720 -21.50 28.69 -27.01
C MET A 720 -22.30 27.98 -28.11
N HIS A 721 -22.54 26.68 -27.95
CA HIS A 721 -23.26 25.82 -28.90
C HIS A 721 -24.37 25.02 -28.19
N PRO A 722 -25.33 25.69 -27.52
CA PRO A 722 -26.38 25.03 -26.74
C PRO A 722 -27.33 24.17 -27.59
N GLU A 723 -27.32 24.35 -28.91
CA GLU A 723 -28.06 23.56 -29.87
C GLU A 723 -27.43 22.20 -30.17
N LEU A 724 -26.21 21.90 -29.72
CA LEU A 724 -25.50 20.65 -30.05
C LEU A 724 -25.52 19.59 -28.94
N PHE A 725 -25.82 19.98 -27.70
CA PHE A 725 -25.64 19.12 -26.52
C PHE A 725 -26.87 19.11 -25.61
N CYS A 726 -27.09 18.01 -24.88
CA CYS A 726 -28.15 17.88 -23.89
C CYS A 726 -27.66 17.85 -22.44
N ALA A 727 -26.35 17.68 -22.22
CA ALA A 727 -25.76 17.72 -20.89
C ALA A 727 -24.26 18.05 -20.94
N ALA A 728 -23.76 18.70 -19.88
CA ALA A 728 -22.35 18.98 -19.70
C ALA A 728 -21.87 18.67 -18.28
N GLY A 729 -20.79 17.89 -18.18
CA GLY A 729 -20.11 17.55 -16.93
C GLY A 729 -18.75 18.22 -16.81
N SER A 730 -18.43 18.75 -15.64
CA SER A 730 -17.13 19.35 -15.35
C SER A 730 -16.56 18.83 -14.04
N MET A 731 -15.39 18.19 -14.13
CA MET A 731 -14.58 17.78 -12.98
C MET A 731 -13.37 18.69 -12.82
N GLY A 732 -13.23 19.36 -11.66
CA GLY A 732 -12.11 20.25 -11.37
C GLY A 732 -11.95 21.42 -12.35
N GLY A 733 -13.00 21.73 -13.12
CA GLY A 733 -13.04 22.87 -14.03
C GLY A 733 -13.38 24.18 -13.31
N GLY A 734 -13.59 25.23 -14.08
CA GLY A 734 -14.16 26.47 -13.56
C GLY A 734 -14.58 27.44 -14.66
N ILE A 735 -15.58 28.26 -14.36
CA ILE A 735 -15.93 29.43 -15.17
C ILE A 735 -15.91 30.65 -14.25
N GLN A 736 -15.04 31.61 -14.56
CA GLN A 736 -15.14 32.93 -13.94
C GLN A 736 -16.32 33.66 -14.58
N GLY A 737 -17.47 33.66 -13.89
CA GLY A 737 -18.75 34.21 -14.37
C GLY A 737 -18.82 35.75 -14.48
N ARG A 738 -17.71 36.47 -14.71
CA ARG A 738 -17.70 37.95 -14.66
C ARG A 738 -16.91 38.65 -15.76
N SER A 739 -16.75 38.05 -16.94
CA SER A 739 -16.52 38.86 -18.15
C SER A 739 -17.87 39.22 -18.76
N GLU A 740 -18.06 40.48 -19.16
CA GLU A 740 -19.31 40.94 -19.81
C GLU A 740 -19.68 40.06 -21.02
N GLN A 741 -18.67 39.54 -21.72
CA GLN A 741 -18.84 38.63 -22.85
C GLN A 741 -19.44 37.26 -22.45
N MET A 742 -19.02 36.69 -21.31
CA MET A 742 -19.55 35.41 -20.84
C MET A 742 -20.99 35.56 -20.33
N ALA A 743 -21.29 36.64 -19.61
CA ALA A 743 -22.65 36.93 -19.16
C ALA A 743 -23.61 37.06 -20.35
N ALA A 744 -23.24 37.84 -21.38
CA ALA A 744 -24.05 37.99 -22.59
C ALA A 744 -24.22 36.68 -23.39
N ALA A 745 -23.22 35.78 -23.35
CA ALA A 745 -23.33 34.46 -23.98
C ALA A 745 -24.32 33.56 -23.22
N ILE A 746 -24.25 33.55 -21.89
CA ILE A 746 -25.17 32.79 -21.03
C ILE A 746 -26.61 33.27 -21.24
N ASP A 747 -26.85 34.59 -21.23
CA ASP A 747 -28.19 35.17 -21.46
C ASP A 747 -28.80 34.73 -22.79
N LYS A 748 -27.97 34.58 -23.83
CA LYS A 748 -28.39 34.08 -25.15
C LYS A 748 -28.63 32.56 -25.15
N ALA A 749 -27.89 31.80 -24.35
CA ALA A 749 -27.98 30.34 -24.29
C ALA A 749 -29.19 29.85 -23.47
N VAL A 750 -29.58 30.58 -22.42
CA VAL A 750 -30.67 30.20 -21.48
C VAL A 750 -31.98 29.79 -22.19
N PRO A 751 -32.51 30.54 -23.19
CA PRO A 751 -33.72 30.12 -23.90
C PRO A 751 -33.56 28.76 -24.58
N MET A 752 -32.38 28.47 -25.13
CA MET A 752 -32.09 27.19 -25.77
C MET A 752 -31.98 26.09 -24.73
N TRP A 753 -31.26 26.31 -23.62
CA TRP A 753 -31.16 25.32 -22.54
C TRP A 753 -32.53 24.90 -21.99
N LYS A 754 -33.46 25.86 -21.85
CA LYS A 754 -34.85 25.55 -21.44
C LYS A 754 -35.59 24.73 -22.49
N LYS A 755 -35.36 25.03 -23.77
CA LYS A 755 -36.01 24.32 -24.89
C LYS A 755 -35.48 22.91 -25.06
N THR A 756 -34.16 22.71 -24.93
CA THR A 756 -33.49 21.42 -25.09
C THR A 756 -33.49 20.59 -23.81
N GLY A 757 -33.71 21.24 -22.66
CA GLY A 757 -33.55 20.64 -21.35
C GLY A 757 -32.08 20.32 -21.08
N LEU A 758 -31.14 21.22 -21.39
CA LEU A 758 -29.71 21.01 -21.15
C LEU A 758 -29.40 21.09 -19.65
N GLY A 759 -28.74 20.07 -19.10
CA GLY A 759 -28.34 20.01 -17.69
C GLY A 759 -26.83 20.07 -17.43
N PHE A 760 -26.43 20.50 -16.22
CA PHE A 760 -25.02 20.63 -15.82
C PHE A 760 -24.65 19.83 -14.57
N PHE A 761 -23.54 19.09 -14.62
CA PHE A 761 -22.94 18.45 -13.44
C PHE A 761 -21.59 19.09 -13.14
N LEU A 762 -21.47 19.76 -12.00
CA LEU A 762 -20.33 20.62 -11.64
C LEU A 762 -19.69 20.09 -10.36
N VAL A 763 -18.47 19.55 -10.45
CA VAL A 763 -17.78 18.99 -9.29
C VAL A 763 -16.38 19.57 -9.13
N ASN A 764 -16.10 20.07 -7.92
CA ASN A 764 -14.78 20.54 -7.49
C ASN A 764 -14.41 19.96 -6.13
N GLY A 765 -13.12 19.88 -5.83
CA GLY A 765 -12.63 19.55 -4.50
C GLY A 765 -12.61 20.77 -3.59
N ASP A 766 -12.77 20.57 -2.28
CA ASP A 766 -12.64 21.62 -1.26
C ASP A 766 -11.24 22.27 -1.23
N THR A 767 -10.21 21.52 -1.63
CA THR A 767 -8.84 22.02 -1.79
C THR A 767 -8.50 22.40 -3.25
N ASP A 768 -9.46 22.25 -4.18
CA ASP A 768 -9.29 22.50 -5.61
C ASP A 768 -10.33 23.50 -6.15
N ARG A 769 -10.15 24.76 -5.75
CA ARG A 769 -11.01 25.89 -6.15
C ARG A 769 -12.50 25.57 -5.94
N PRO A 770 -12.96 25.34 -4.69
CA PRO A 770 -14.36 24.99 -4.41
C PRO A 770 -15.37 26.03 -4.91
N GLU A 771 -14.93 27.28 -5.05
CA GLU A 771 -15.77 28.39 -5.52
C GLU A 771 -15.86 28.49 -7.06
N ALA A 772 -15.19 27.60 -7.82
CA ALA A 772 -14.98 27.73 -9.27
C ALA A 772 -16.26 27.78 -10.12
N PHE A 773 -17.37 27.25 -9.60
CA PHE A 773 -18.68 27.26 -10.25
C PHE A 773 -19.76 27.98 -9.47
N LYS A 774 -19.44 28.59 -8.33
CA LYS A 774 -20.45 29.23 -7.49
C LYS A 774 -21.25 30.30 -8.22
N ASP A 775 -20.56 31.21 -8.91
CA ASP A 775 -21.22 32.26 -9.69
C ASP A 775 -22.07 31.65 -10.83
N PHE A 776 -21.62 30.57 -11.46
CA PHE A 776 -22.36 29.92 -12.55
C PHE A 776 -23.59 29.15 -12.03
N ALA A 777 -23.46 28.41 -10.94
CA ALA A 777 -24.56 27.72 -10.28
C ALA A 777 -25.67 28.69 -9.87
N MET A 778 -25.30 29.86 -9.31
CA MET A 778 -26.28 30.91 -9.00
C MET A 778 -27.05 31.40 -10.25
N ILE A 779 -26.40 31.46 -11.42
CA ILE A 779 -27.06 31.82 -12.68
C ILE A 779 -28.01 30.70 -13.13
N LEU A 780 -27.58 29.44 -13.04
CA LEU A 780 -28.41 28.27 -13.38
C LEU A 780 -29.66 28.20 -12.49
N ASP A 781 -29.50 28.40 -11.18
CA ASP A 781 -30.59 28.53 -10.20
C ASP A 781 -31.56 29.65 -10.59
N ALA A 782 -31.05 30.85 -10.85
CA ALA A 782 -31.86 32.02 -11.18
C ALA A 782 -32.72 31.82 -12.43
N HIS A 783 -32.26 31.00 -13.38
CA HIS A 783 -32.99 30.68 -14.60
C HIS A 783 -33.76 29.35 -14.55
N GLY A 784 -33.64 28.56 -13.48
CA GLY A 784 -34.30 27.27 -13.33
C GLY A 784 -33.77 26.21 -14.30
N ILE A 785 -32.44 26.17 -14.49
CA ILE A 785 -31.76 25.15 -15.31
C ILE A 785 -31.32 24.00 -14.41
N ASP A 786 -31.58 22.74 -14.80
CA ASP A 786 -31.24 21.57 -13.99
C ASP A 786 -29.72 21.43 -13.86
N HIS A 787 -29.25 21.33 -12.62
CA HIS A 787 -27.83 21.16 -12.35
C HIS A 787 -27.56 20.53 -10.98
N GLU A 788 -26.39 19.91 -10.86
CA GLU A 788 -25.87 19.37 -9.60
C GLU A 788 -24.50 19.97 -9.33
N VAL A 789 -24.31 20.53 -8.13
CA VAL A 789 -23.01 21.01 -7.64
C VAL A 789 -22.52 20.10 -6.52
N LEU A 790 -21.32 19.57 -6.67
CA LEU A 790 -20.69 18.71 -5.67
C LEU A 790 -19.33 19.29 -5.27
N ILE A 791 -19.17 19.54 -3.96
CA ILE A 791 -17.86 19.83 -3.37
C ILE A 791 -17.37 18.58 -2.65
N LEU A 792 -16.28 18.01 -3.14
CA LEU A 792 -15.70 16.80 -2.59
C LEU A 792 -14.75 17.15 -1.44
N PRO A 793 -14.94 16.61 -0.22
CA PRO A 793 -14.04 16.87 0.91
C PRO A 793 -12.66 16.25 0.65
N ASP A 794 -11.61 16.86 1.19
CA ASP A 794 -10.21 16.42 1.09
C ASP A 794 -9.78 16.03 -0.33
N THR A 795 -10.25 16.78 -1.34
CA THR A 795 -10.02 16.45 -2.75
C THR A 795 -9.21 17.54 -3.41
N LYS A 796 -8.01 17.19 -3.87
CA LYS A 796 -7.08 18.06 -4.61
C LYS A 796 -7.33 17.96 -6.12
N HIS A 797 -6.65 18.80 -6.92
CA HIS A 797 -6.77 18.85 -8.39
C HIS A 797 -6.21 17.58 -9.08
N ASP A 798 -6.93 16.47 -8.94
CA ASP A 798 -6.49 15.12 -9.33
C ASP A 798 -7.64 14.34 -9.96
N LEU A 799 -7.49 13.99 -11.24
CA LEU A 799 -8.53 13.29 -12.01
C LEU A 799 -8.91 11.93 -11.41
N GLY A 800 -7.96 11.21 -10.83
CA GLY A 800 -8.22 9.93 -10.16
C GLY A 800 -9.18 10.08 -8.98
N LEU A 801 -8.96 11.11 -8.15
CA LEU A 801 -9.85 11.41 -7.03
C LEU A 801 -11.24 11.87 -7.50
N TYR A 802 -11.31 12.69 -8.56
CA TYR A 802 -12.60 13.05 -9.17
C TYR A 802 -13.34 11.83 -9.70
N TYR A 803 -12.61 10.86 -10.28
CA TYR A 803 -13.21 9.62 -10.72
C TYR A 803 -13.75 8.78 -9.58
N GLU A 804 -12.91 8.43 -8.63
CA GLU A 804 -13.29 7.64 -7.46
C GLU A 804 -14.56 8.18 -6.78
N ARG A 805 -14.64 9.51 -6.62
CA ARG A 805 -15.64 10.13 -5.74
C ARG A 805 -16.86 10.69 -6.47
N SER A 806 -16.79 10.89 -7.78
CA SER A 806 -17.87 11.56 -8.52
C SER A 806 -18.23 10.99 -9.89
N VAL A 807 -17.42 10.13 -10.53
CA VAL A 807 -17.70 9.70 -11.91
C VAL A 807 -19.00 8.91 -12.04
N ASN A 808 -19.35 8.09 -11.04
CA ASN A 808 -20.63 7.36 -11.07
C ASN A 808 -21.81 8.32 -11.00
N LYS A 809 -21.72 9.40 -10.21
CA LYS A 809 -22.76 10.44 -10.14
C LYS A 809 -22.82 11.23 -11.44
N LEU A 810 -21.67 11.59 -12.01
CA LEU A 810 -21.58 12.24 -13.31
C LEU A 810 -22.22 11.38 -14.40
N LEU A 811 -21.84 10.10 -14.52
CA LEU A 811 -22.38 9.20 -15.55
C LEU A 811 -23.86 8.93 -15.36
N ALA A 812 -24.33 8.74 -14.12
CA ALA A 812 -25.75 8.63 -13.83
C ALA A 812 -26.50 9.92 -14.22
N PHE A 813 -25.94 11.10 -13.92
CA PHE A 813 -26.48 12.40 -14.33
C PHE A 813 -26.61 12.47 -15.85
N LEU A 814 -25.53 12.22 -16.59
CA LEU A 814 -25.54 12.21 -18.07
C LEU A 814 -26.54 11.18 -18.62
N GLY A 815 -26.63 10.02 -17.98
CA GLY A 815 -27.59 8.96 -18.32
C GLY A 815 -29.04 9.43 -18.30
N ARG A 816 -29.45 10.30 -17.35
CA ARG A 816 -30.81 10.87 -17.31
C ARG A 816 -31.17 11.69 -18.57
N TYR A 817 -30.18 12.20 -19.27
CA TYR A 817 -30.37 12.99 -20.49
C TYR A 817 -30.28 12.14 -21.75
N LEU A 818 -29.32 11.21 -21.79
CA LEU A 818 -29.09 10.34 -22.94
C LEU A 818 -30.12 9.21 -23.08
N THR A 819 -30.94 8.96 -22.05
CA THR A 819 -32.01 7.93 -22.03
C THR A 819 -33.38 8.42 -22.49
N LYS A 820 -33.59 9.72 -22.71
CA LYS A 820 -34.89 10.28 -23.13
C LYS A 820 -35.10 10.11 -24.63
N GLN A 821 -35.33 8.89 -25.11
CA GLN A 821 -35.91 8.60 -26.45
C GLN A 821 -36.93 7.48 -26.40
#